data_AF-A0A5D0NXZ9-F1
#
_entry.id   AF-A0A5D0NXZ9-F1
#
_cell.length_a   1.000
_cell.length_b   1.000
_cell.length_c   1.000
_cell.angle_alpha   90.00
_cell.angle_beta   90.00
_cell.angle_gamma   90.00
#
_symmetry.space_group_name_H-M   'P 1'
#
loop_
_entity.id
_entity.type
_entity.pdbx_description
1 polymer ?
#
loop_
_entity_poly.entity_id
_entity_poly.type
_entity_poly.pdbx_seq_one_letter_code
_entity_poly.pdbx_strand_id
1 'polypeptide(L)'
;MDEATATRRAAKGEGVPGTFIVQSQSCPKGDCVWTGTFTTGSIFQVTREGVELRGDGGHSLDYGDVVPALDVGSGRFVQLEGGSPEWWPAVGAGILATITGGFGTALSAAVLRGVHLTRPSRAARKRAAKGRGNSAMGALGALAERDRWGWAARPKSSKIRVKMPRSIGRTLAGIVGLLSLVASLPLFGVIWVKFNKATTLAELVAGLWAPLLAVALVGAATQTLRLVTVRPRMWVTDDEIVIRDGLLLWKALRIPRTAIAAIHYGEEPGRGRIEDGVAHLTPFREELNLTLQMRDAISLPARRLRWGNWFWVMLALKDLEPGRGIPQQGRPVRWLRLRVKEPRRVAADLDRWLAADETLALKEPAPAEHGHYGEVITHRGVGGMRVKIKGRLSHPVLAEFVNEGPGTLRAWLRRTEFGEGVPVVECGPGATPATTVLNDRSISGKALTKRFLYVESEGRWTVTISGPERARGFVGSATGSGTEVLNYQGPPGIGVVTCPSGQAHQVHLYGPDLVAPHGCDPVASTDAHGPLPSGESPPNRSTFAVPAHALLQVRTAPGADWRIDVTPLEQADVDGARARIEEQDAVPPTGHVRPFEHSIAGDRTAVVRYLGPPGPVLFRSGDAFGLVHLDAALTPVRTLSLPYGETEIHLRSHALLQITGGEGTWSLEEVHDLVTGSEGELQRP
;
A
#
# COMPACT_ATOMS: atom_id res chain seq x y z
N MET A 1 50.98 -37.34 -22.54
CA MET A 1 49.85 -36.97 -23.41
C MET A 1 48.55 -37.26 -22.66
N ASP A 2 47.48 -36.52 -22.89
CA ASP A 2 46.17 -36.78 -22.24
C ASP A 2 45.58 -38.10 -22.76
N GLU A 3 45.01 -38.91 -21.87
CA GLU A 3 44.48 -40.26 -22.14
C GLU A 3 43.40 -40.24 -23.22
N ALA A 4 42.61 -39.16 -23.29
CA ALA A 4 41.65 -38.92 -24.36
C ALA A 4 42.29 -38.76 -25.75
N THR A 5 43.49 -38.16 -25.82
CA THR A 5 44.21 -37.98 -27.09
C THR A 5 44.81 -39.29 -27.57
N ALA A 6 45.36 -40.09 -26.65
CA ALA A 6 45.88 -41.42 -26.93
C ALA A 6 44.76 -42.37 -27.41
N THR A 7 43.61 -42.37 -26.74
CA THR A 7 42.44 -43.18 -27.15
C THR A 7 41.89 -42.76 -28.53
N ARG A 8 41.89 -41.46 -28.84
CA ARG A 8 41.50 -40.96 -30.18
C ARG A 8 42.47 -41.42 -31.27
N ARG A 9 43.77 -41.45 -31.00
CA ARG A 9 44.79 -42.00 -31.91
C ARG A 9 44.59 -43.49 -32.12
N ALA A 10 44.37 -44.24 -31.03
CA ALA A 10 44.03 -45.65 -31.04
C ALA A 10 42.85 -45.95 -31.99
N ALA A 11 41.77 -45.19 -31.88
CA ALA A 11 40.56 -45.36 -32.70
C ALA A 11 40.78 -45.06 -34.20
N LYS A 12 41.78 -44.26 -34.53
CA LYS A 12 42.19 -43.99 -35.91
C LYS A 12 43.25 -44.98 -36.42
N GLY A 13 43.68 -45.94 -35.59
CA GLY A 13 44.81 -46.80 -35.88
C GLY A 13 46.16 -46.06 -35.92
N GLU A 14 46.23 -44.85 -35.35
CA GLU A 14 47.44 -44.04 -35.31
C GLU A 14 48.30 -44.44 -34.09
N GLY A 15 49.53 -44.88 -34.32
CA GLY A 15 50.47 -45.24 -33.26
C GLY A 15 51.78 -45.80 -33.81
N VAL A 16 52.75 -46.01 -32.92
CA VAL A 16 53.99 -46.74 -33.29
C VAL A 16 53.75 -48.23 -33.07
N PRO A 17 53.83 -49.08 -34.12
CA PRO A 17 53.63 -50.51 -33.97
C PRO A 17 54.75 -51.16 -33.16
N GLY A 18 54.41 -52.20 -32.44
CA GLY A 18 55.32 -52.98 -31.62
C GLY A 18 54.66 -54.25 -31.10
N THR A 19 55.37 -54.95 -30.22
CA THR A 19 54.92 -56.21 -29.63
C THR A 19 54.70 -56.03 -28.14
N PHE A 20 53.55 -56.49 -27.64
CA PHE A 20 53.22 -56.54 -26.23
C PHE A 20 53.34 -57.98 -25.73
N ILE A 21 54.03 -58.18 -24.62
CA ILE A 21 54.21 -59.47 -23.93
C ILE A 21 53.38 -59.44 -22.66
N VAL A 22 52.40 -60.34 -22.57
CA VAL A 22 51.47 -60.45 -21.44
C VAL A 22 52.19 -60.97 -20.20
N GLN A 23 52.10 -60.26 -19.07
CA GLN A 23 52.76 -60.63 -17.80
C GLN A 23 51.79 -60.84 -16.64
N SER A 24 50.71 -60.08 -16.52
CA SER A 24 49.75 -60.34 -15.46
C SER A 24 48.35 -59.85 -15.82
N GLN A 25 47.34 -60.52 -15.29
CA GLN A 25 45.95 -60.09 -15.39
C GLN A 25 45.50 -59.55 -14.05
N SER A 26 44.80 -58.43 -14.06
CA SER A 26 44.06 -57.95 -12.90
C SER A 26 42.61 -57.74 -13.28
N CYS A 27 41.67 -58.30 -12.50
CA CYS A 27 40.24 -58.21 -12.78
C CYS A 27 39.49 -57.41 -11.70
N PRO A 28 39.69 -56.09 -11.61
CA PRO A 28 38.94 -55.27 -10.66
C PRO A 28 37.48 -55.13 -11.09
N LYS A 29 36.56 -55.74 -10.32
CA LYS A 29 35.10 -55.56 -10.41
C LYS A 29 34.48 -55.80 -11.80
N GLY A 30 34.89 -56.87 -12.49
CA GLY A 30 34.19 -57.39 -13.67
C GLY A 30 34.83 -57.10 -15.04
N ASP A 31 35.83 -56.22 -15.11
CA ASP A 31 36.66 -56.01 -16.31
C ASP A 31 38.09 -56.46 -15.99
N CYS A 32 38.67 -57.29 -16.84
CA CYS A 32 40.05 -57.74 -16.71
C CYS A 32 40.98 -56.86 -17.56
N VAL A 33 42.09 -56.44 -16.97
CA VAL A 33 43.13 -55.65 -17.64
C VAL A 33 44.43 -56.43 -17.61
N TRP A 34 45.06 -56.55 -18.77
CA TRP A 34 46.36 -57.18 -18.92
C TRP A 34 47.47 -56.14 -18.77
N THR A 35 48.49 -56.46 -17.99
CA THR A 35 49.72 -55.68 -17.88
C THR A 35 50.91 -56.48 -18.36
N GLY A 36 51.88 -55.78 -18.93
CA GLY A 36 52.99 -56.45 -19.60
C GLY A 36 54.07 -55.50 -20.09
N THR A 37 54.94 -56.04 -20.94
CA THR A 37 56.05 -55.30 -21.53
C THR A 37 55.79 -55.03 -23.00
N PHE A 38 55.92 -53.77 -23.43
CA PHE A 38 55.78 -53.37 -24.83
C PHE A 38 57.13 -52.96 -25.42
N THR A 39 57.46 -53.47 -26.60
CA THR A 39 58.67 -53.12 -27.35
C THR A 39 58.29 -52.57 -28.72
N THR A 40 58.74 -51.35 -29.04
CA THR A 40 58.47 -50.72 -30.34
C THR A 40 59.21 -51.43 -31.47
N GLY A 41 58.56 -51.65 -32.61
CA GLY A 41 59.15 -52.25 -33.81
C GLY A 41 60.00 -51.31 -34.66
N SER A 42 60.46 -50.17 -34.12
CA SER A 42 61.26 -49.19 -34.85
C SER A 42 62.77 -49.48 -34.76
N ILE A 43 63.56 -48.78 -35.59
CA ILE A 43 65.03 -48.87 -35.63
C ILE A 43 65.66 -48.55 -34.25
N PHE A 44 64.96 -47.78 -33.42
CA PHE A 44 65.32 -47.52 -32.03
C PHE A 44 64.32 -48.26 -31.12
N GLN A 45 64.67 -49.48 -30.72
CA GLN A 45 63.83 -50.29 -29.84
C GLN A 45 63.71 -49.61 -28.47
N VAL A 46 62.51 -49.19 -28.13
CA VAL A 46 62.15 -48.69 -26.80
C VAL A 46 61.25 -49.73 -26.15
N THR A 47 61.70 -50.24 -25.00
CA THR A 47 60.96 -51.19 -24.17
C THR A 47 60.34 -50.46 -22.98
N ARG A 48 59.05 -50.67 -22.74
CA ARG A 48 58.31 -50.18 -21.58
C ARG A 48 57.71 -51.34 -20.82
N GLU A 49 58.02 -51.45 -19.54
CA GLU A 49 57.46 -52.45 -18.65
C GLU A 49 56.25 -51.91 -17.88
N GLY A 50 55.38 -52.81 -17.42
CA GLY A 50 54.23 -52.46 -16.59
C GLY A 50 53.17 -51.61 -17.30
N VAL A 51 53.06 -51.72 -18.62
CA VAL A 51 52.04 -51.01 -19.41
C VAL A 51 50.77 -51.86 -19.52
N GLU A 52 49.61 -51.21 -19.49
CA GLU A 52 48.31 -51.86 -19.69
C GLU A 52 48.04 -52.10 -21.18
N LEU A 53 47.48 -53.26 -21.54
CA LEU A 53 46.93 -53.53 -22.87
C LEU A 53 45.43 -53.23 -22.87
N ARG A 54 44.98 -52.39 -23.81
CA ARG A 54 43.57 -52.03 -24.00
C ARG A 54 43.04 -52.45 -25.37
N GLY A 55 41.72 -52.63 -25.46
CA GLY A 55 41.03 -53.01 -26.69
C GLY A 55 41.16 -54.47 -27.07
N ASP A 56 41.44 -55.33 -26.09
CA ASP A 56 41.49 -56.79 -26.28
C ASP A 56 40.11 -57.38 -26.58
N GLY A 57 39.02 -56.63 -26.39
CA GLY A 57 37.66 -57.07 -26.72
C GLY A 57 37.25 -58.35 -26.00
N GLY A 58 37.90 -58.68 -24.87
CA GLY A 58 37.71 -59.95 -24.17
C GLY A 58 38.35 -61.17 -24.85
N HIS A 59 39.35 -60.98 -25.73
CA HIS A 59 40.15 -62.08 -26.26
C HIS A 59 40.84 -62.82 -25.11
N SER A 60 40.84 -64.16 -25.16
CA SER A 60 41.57 -64.98 -24.19
C SER A 60 43.05 -64.87 -24.50
N LEU A 61 43.78 -64.08 -23.70
CA LEU A 61 45.23 -64.04 -23.69
C LEU A 61 45.73 -64.88 -22.52
N ASP A 62 46.86 -65.55 -22.71
CA ASP A 62 47.56 -66.28 -21.68
C ASP A 62 48.86 -65.57 -21.27
N TYR A 63 49.39 -65.93 -20.10
CA TYR A 63 50.68 -65.41 -19.63
C TYR A 63 51.79 -65.78 -20.63
N GLY A 64 52.58 -64.79 -21.04
CA GLY A 64 53.67 -64.97 -21.99
C GLY A 64 53.27 -64.79 -23.46
N ASP A 65 51.98 -64.60 -23.76
CA ASP A 65 51.52 -64.32 -25.13
C ASP A 65 52.15 -63.04 -25.67
N VAL A 66 52.52 -63.10 -26.95
CA VAL A 66 53.08 -61.97 -27.69
C VAL A 66 52.05 -61.51 -28.71
N VAL A 67 51.51 -60.31 -28.52
CA VAL A 67 50.47 -59.75 -29.39
C VAL A 67 50.91 -58.43 -30.02
N PRO A 68 50.48 -58.15 -31.27
CA PRO A 68 50.76 -56.87 -31.90
C PRO A 68 49.98 -55.74 -31.20
N ALA A 69 50.67 -54.65 -30.87
CA ALA A 69 50.09 -53.51 -30.19
C ALA A 69 50.65 -52.19 -30.74
N LEU A 70 49.89 -51.11 -30.53
CA LEU A 70 50.17 -49.76 -30.95
C LEU A 70 50.48 -48.89 -29.74
N ASP A 71 51.65 -48.26 -29.72
CA ASP A 71 51.91 -47.13 -28.83
C ASP A 71 51.21 -45.88 -29.37
N VAL A 72 50.14 -45.50 -28.69
CA VAL A 72 49.31 -44.36 -29.03
C VAL A 72 49.79 -43.05 -28.38
N GLY A 73 50.98 -43.06 -27.77
CA GLY A 73 51.59 -41.92 -27.08
C GLY A 73 51.17 -41.78 -25.61
N SER A 74 50.61 -42.84 -25.03
CA SER A 74 50.32 -42.93 -23.60
C SER A 74 51.51 -43.52 -22.86
N GLY A 75 51.83 -42.96 -21.68
CA GLY A 75 52.88 -43.52 -20.81
C GLY A 75 52.42 -44.74 -20.01
N ARG A 76 51.12 -45.08 -20.05
CA ARG A 76 50.50 -46.06 -19.14
C ARG A 76 49.85 -47.25 -19.83
N PHE A 77 49.50 -47.12 -21.11
CA PHE A 77 48.83 -48.18 -21.85
C PHE A 77 49.22 -48.18 -23.32
N VAL A 78 49.05 -49.34 -23.95
CA VAL A 78 49.13 -49.55 -25.39
C VAL A 78 47.81 -50.16 -25.88
N GLN A 79 47.50 -49.96 -27.15
CA GLN A 79 46.27 -50.47 -27.75
C GLN A 79 46.58 -51.76 -28.53
N LEU A 80 45.79 -52.83 -28.37
CA LEU A 80 45.89 -54.00 -29.24
C LEU A 80 45.68 -53.58 -30.71
N GLU A 81 46.55 -54.00 -31.61
CA GLU A 81 46.43 -53.65 -33.03
C GLU A 81 45.13 -54.21 -33.62
N GLY A 82 44.29 -53.35 -34.21
CA GLY A 82 42.95 -53.70 -34.67
C GLY A 82 41.90 -53.86 -33.57
N GLY A 83 42.28 -53.72 -32.29
CA GLY A 83 41.40 -53.82 -31.13
C GLY A 83 40.44 -52.65 -30.99
N SER A 84 39.24 -52.90 -30.45
CA SER A 84 38.22 -51.86 -30.31
C SER A 84 38.65 -50.78 -29.31
N PRO A 85 38.59 -49.49 -29.65
CA PRO A 85 38.96 -48.43 -28.72
C PRO A 85 37.96 -48.35 -27.55
N GLU A 86 38.47 -48.36 -26.33
CA GLU A 86 37.64 -48.29 -25.11
C GLU A 86 37.32 -46.83 -24.74
N TRP A 87 36.35 -46.23 -25.44
CA TRP A 87 35.93 -44.84 -25.22
C TRP A 87 35.07 -44.63 -23.98
N TRP A 88 34.39 -45.67 -23.52
CA TRP A 88 33.23 -45.54 -22.61
C TRP A 88 33.54 -44.94 -21.23
N PRO A 89 34.66 -45.27 -20.56
CA PRO A 89 34.96 -44.68 -19.26
C PRO A 89 35.33 -43.19 -19.34
N ALA A 90 36.15 -42.79 -20.32
CA ALA A 90 36.62 -41.41 -20.44
C ALA A 90 35.52 -40.47 -20.98
N VAL A 91 34.76 -40.92 -21.98
CA VAL A 91 33.66 -40.13 -22.58
C VAL A 91 32.48 -40.02 -21.62
N GLY A 92 32.14 -41.10 -20.91
CA GLY A 92 31.05 -41.12 -19.93
C GLY A 92 31.28 -40.14 -18.78
N ALA A 93 32.49 -40.11 -18.21
CA ALA A 93 32.85 -39.18 -17.14
C ALA A 93 32.88 -37.71 -17.62
N GLY A 94 33.44 -37.45 -18.81
CA GLY A 94 33.50 -36.11 -19.40
C GLY A 94 32.12 -35.52 -19.71
N ILE A 95 31.24 -36.29 -20.36
CA ILE A 95 29.87 -35.88 -20.65
C ILE A 95 29.09 -35.64 -19.36
N LEU A 96 29.21 -36.54 -18.38
CA LEU A 96 28.50 -36.41 -17.12
C LEU A 96 28.97 -35.21 -16.30
N ALA A 97 30.28 -34.97 -16.19
CA ALA A 97 30.84 -33.82 -15.49
C ALA A 97 30.44 -32.50 -16.17
N THR A 98 30.40 -32.48 -17.51
CA THR A 98 29.97 -31.31 -18.28
C THR A 98 28.47 -31.04 -18.11
N ILE A 99 27.63 -32.08 -18.15
CA ILE A 99 26.19 -31.94 -17.96
C ILE A 99 25.88 -31.53 -16.52
N THR A 100 26.38 -32.25 -15.50
CA THR A 100 26.07 -31.97 -14.09
C THR A 100 26.72 -30.68 -13.60
N GLY A 101 27.98 -30.44 -13.94
CA GLY A 101 28.70 -29.20 -13.62
C GLY A 101 28.13 -28.00 -14.36
N GLY A 102 27.85 -28.14 -15.67
CA GLY A 102 27.29 -27.08 -16.51
C GLY A 102 25.87 -26.68 -16.09
N PHE A 103 24.97 -27.65 -15.88
CA PHE A 103 23.63 -27.36 -15.38
C PHE A 103 23.66 -26.79 -13.95
N GLY A 104 24.49 -27.34 -13.07
CA GLY A 104 24.61 -26.86 -11.69
C GLY A 104 25.13 -25.42 -11.60
N THR A 105 26.16 -25.09 -12.39
CA THR A 105 26.73 -23.74 -12.45
C THR A 105 25.78 -22.75 -13.13
N ALA A 106 25.15 -23.11 -14.26
CA ALA A 106 24.18 -22.26 -14.93
C ALA A 106 22.95 -21.97 -14.04
N LEU A 107 22.44 -22.99 -13.33
CA LEU A 107 21.35 -22.83 -12.37
C LEU A 107 21.76 -21.89 -11.23
N SER A 108 22.94 -22.11 -10.64
CA SER A 108 23.46 -21.28 -9.55
C SER A 108 23.70 -19.83 -9.98
N ALA A 109 24.24 -19.62 -11.18
CA ALA A 109 24.46 -18.29 -11.76
C ALA A 109 23.12 -17.58 -12.04
N ALA A 110 22.11 -18.29 -12.55
CA ALA A 110 20.76 -17.76 -12.75
C ALA A 110 20.11 -17.35 -11.42
N VAL A 111 20.21 -18.19 -10.37
CA VAL A 111 19.74 -17.86 -9.01
C VAL A 111 20.43 -16.58 -8.50
N LEU A 112 21.76 -16.54 -8.54
CA LEU A 112 22.56 -15.42 -8.04
C LEU A 112 22.26 -14.13 -8.80
N ARG A 113 22.09 -14.21 -10.13
CA ARG A 113 21.68 -13.10 -10.98
C ARG A 113 20.29 -12.59 -10.62
N GLY A 114 19.31 -13.48 -10.44
CA GLY A 114 17.97 -13.07 -10.01
C GLY A 114 17.96 -12.44 -8.61
N VAL A 115 18.74 -12.96 -7.66
CA VAL A 115 18.92 -12.36 -6.33
C VAL A 115 19.62 -11.00 -6.41
N HIS A 116 20.49 -10.80 -7.40
CA HIS A 116 21.12 -9.51 -7.65
C HIS A 116 20.15 -8.49 -8.24
N LEU A 117 19.33 -8.89 -9.22
CA LEU A 117 18.33 -8.05 -9.90
C LEU A 117 17.18 -7.61 -8.98
N THR A 118 16.88 -8.40 -7.95
CA THR A 118 15.87 -8.06 -6.93
C THR A 118 16.39 -7.07 -5.87
N ARG A 119 17.66 -6.63 -5.93
CA ARG A 119 18.19 -5.64 -4.98
C ARG A 119 17.59 -4.27 -5.24
N PRO A 120 17.14 -3.55 -4.20
CA PRO A 120 16.77 -2.15 -4.35
C PRO A 120 17.97 -1.34 -4.83
N SER A 121 17.74 -0.43 -5.79
CA SER A 121 18.77 0.43 -6.36
C SER A 121 19.49 1.24 -5.28
N ARG A 122 20.74 1.64 -5.52
CA ARG A 122 21.49 2.51 -4.59
C ARG A 122 20.71 3.80 -4.27
N ALA A 123 19.98 4.32 -5.25
CA ALA A 123 19.11 5.49 -5.10
C ALA A 123 17.91 5.23 -4.17
N ALA A 124 17.24 4.08 -4.30
CA ALA A 124 16.14 3.70 -3.40
C ALA A 124 16.62 3.50 -1.95
N ARG A 125 17.81 2.90 -1.77
CA ARG A 125 18.45 2.77 -0.45
C ARG A 125 18.81 4.12 0.17
N LYS A 126 19.33 5.06 -0.63
CA LYS A 126 19.59 6.44 -0.18
C LYS A 126 18.29 7.18 0.19
N ARG A 127 17.21 7.01 -0.58
CA ARG A 127 15.89 7.59 -0.26
C ARG A 127 15.31 7.03 1.05
N ALA A 128 15.40 5.71 1.28
CA ALA A 128 14.96 5.09 2.53
C ALA A 128 15.80 5.53 3.74
N ALA A 129 17.11 5.73 3.56
CA ALA A 129 17.98 6.25 4.61
C ALA A 129 17.71 7.74 4.91
N LYS A 130 17.43 8.55 3.89
CA LYS A 130 17.12 9.98 4.02
C LYS A 130 15.73 10.23 4.61
N GLY A 131 14.74 9.38 4.29
CA GLY A 131 13.41 9.40 4.91
C GLY A 131 13.40 9.04 6.40
N ARG A 132 14.42 8.28 6.87
CA ARG A 132 14.62 8.00 8.29
C ARG A 132 15.12 9.22 9.10
N GLY A 133 15.73 10.20 8.44
CA GLY A 133 16.31 11.39 9.09
C GLY A 133 15.36 12.58 9.22
N ASN A 134 14.34 12.67 8.34
CA ASN A 134 13.48 13.85 8.24
C ASN A 134 12.02 13.62 8.67
N SER A 135 11.65 12.41 9.07
CA SER A 135 10.33 12.12 9.66
C SER A 135 10.48 11.84 11.15
N ALA A 136 10.63 12.91 11.93
CA ALA A 136 10.55 12.84 13.37
C ALA A 136 9.11 12.52 13.81
N MET A 137 8.99 11.49 14.64
CA MET A 137 8.05 11.36 15.77
C MET A 137 6.58 11.72 15.54
N GLY A 138 5.79 10.71 15.16
CA GLY A 138 4.33 10.75 15.33
C GLY A 138 3.74 9.35 15.17
N ALA A 139 3.37 8.72 16.28
CA ALA A 139 2.62 7.46 16.42
C ALA A 139 3.20 6.14 15.86
N LEU A 140 3.77 6.08 14.66
CA LEU A 140 4.16 4.80 14.02
C LEU A 140 5.55 4.27 14.41
N GLY A 141 6.46 5.15 14.85
CA GLY A 141 7.75 4.74 15.43
C GLY A 141 7.59 3.96 16.75
N ALA A 142 6.58 4.35 17.55
CA ALA A 142 6.23 3.67 18.80
C ALA A 142 5.54 2.31 18.57
N LEU A 143 4.85 2.12 17.43
CA LEU A 143 4.23 0.84 17.05
C LEU A 143 5.26 -0.22 16.62
N ALA A 144 6.42 0.20 16.09
CA ALA A 144 7.50 -0.72 15.75
C ALA A 144 8.26 -1.26 16.99
N GLU A 145 8.24 -0.53 18.11
CA GLU A 145 8.91 -0.92 19.36
C GLU A 145 8.06 -1.82 20.27
N ARG A 146 6.72 -1.75 20.19
CA ARG A 146 5.82 -2.58 21.01
C ARG A 146 5.83 -4.08 20.65
N ASP A 147 6.52 -4.43 19.56
CA ASP A 147 6.35 -5.70 18.85
C ASP A 147 7.58 -6.63 18.95
N ARG A 148 8.36 -6.48 20.03
CA ARG A 148 9.65 -7.17 20.19
C ARG A 148 9.53 -8.69 20.43
N TRP A 149 8.37 -9.22 20.87
CA TRP A 149 8.24 -10.65 21.26
C TRP A 149 6.84 -11.31 21.08
N GLY A 150 6.05 -10.97 20.05
CA GLY A 150 4.72 -11.59 19.83
C GLY A 150 4.70 -12.77 18.85
N TRP A 151 5.01 -14.01 19.29
CA TRP A 151 4.85 -15.23 18.45
C TRP A 151 3.38 -15.71 18.31
N ALA A 152 2.44 -15.12 19.06
CA ALA A 152 1.03 -15.50 19.04
C ALA A 152 0.33 -14.92 17.78
N ALA A 153 0.36 -15.70 16.69
CA ALA A 153 -0.23 -15.33 15.41
C ALA A 153 -1.71 -15.69 15.25
N ARG A 154 -2.34 -16.34 16.24
CA ARG A 154 -3.73 -16.81 16.15
C ARG A 154 -4.62 -15.99 17.09
N PRO A 155 -5.43 -15.05 16.59
CA PRO A 155 -6.46 -14.43 17.41
C PRO A 155 -7.49 -15.49 17.87
N LYS A 156 -8.12 -15.26 19.04
CA LYS A 156 -9.07 -16.20 19.66
C LYS A 156 -10.32 -16.42 18.79
N SER A 157 -10.70 -15.44 17.98
CA SER A 157 -11.82 -15.49 17.04
C SER A 157 -11.51 -14.71 15.76
N SER A 158 -12.24 -15.00 14.67
CA SER A 158 -12.18 -14.26 13.41
C SER A 158 -13.61 -13.97 12.98
N LYS A 159 -13.97 -12.69 12.82
CA LYS A 159 -15.32 -12.29 12.41
C LYS A 159 -15.61 -12.72 10.97
N ILE A 160 -14.62 -12.60 10.09
CA ILE A 160 -14.75 -12.96 8.68
C ILE A 160 -13.92 -14.21 8.40
N ARG A 161 -14.54 -15.20 7.73
CA ARG A 161 -13.86 -16.44 7.35
C ARG A 161 -13.22 -16.28 5.97
N VAL A 162 -11.96 -15.84 5.95
CA VAL A 162 -11.20 -15.68 4.70
C VAL A 162 -10.39 -16.93 4.39
N LYS A 163 -10.62 -17.53 3.21
CA LYS A 163 -9.78 -18.62 2.67
C LYS A 163 -8.89 -18.08 1.55
N MET A 164 -7.58 -18.17 1.74
CA MET A 164 -6.57 -17.88 0.72
C MET A 164 -6.16 -19.18 0.01
N PRO A 165 -6.61 -19.42 -1.24
CA PRO A 165 -6.25 -20.62 -1.98
C PRO A 165 -4.81 -20.56 -2.49
N ARG A 166 -4.19 -21.74 -2.67
CA ARG A 166 -2.92 -21.91 -3.40
C ARG A 166 -3.18 -22.41 -4.82
N SER A 167 -2.24 -22.11 -5.72
CA SER A 167 -2.19 -22.68 -7.06
C SER A 167 -1.90 -24.19 -7.00
N ILE A 168 -2.80 -25.00 -7.54
CA ILE A 168 -2.66 -26.46 -7.62
C ILE A 168 -1.49 -26.81 -8.56
N GLY A 169 -1.45 -26.21 -9.76
CA GLY A 169 -0.46 -26.52 -10.80
C GLY A 169 0.99 -26.21 -10.39
N ARG A 170 1.23 -25.11 -9.68
CA ARG A 170 2.61 -24.77 -9.23
C ARG A 170 3.02 -25.48 -7.94
N THR A 171 2.07 -25.90 -7.11
CA THR A 171 2.35 -26.82 -6.01
C THR A 171 2.80 -28.17 -6.57
N LEU A 172 2.12 -28.66 -7.62
CA LEU A 172 2.53 -29.82 -8.41
C LEU A 172 3.92 -29.61 -9.04
N ALA A 173 4.18 -28.47 -9.69
CA ALA A 173 5.50 -28.20 -10.27
C ALA A 173 6.62 -28.16 -9.22
N GLY A 174 6.37 -27.61 -8.04
CA GLY A 174 7.31 -27.64 -6.91
C GLY A 174 7.56 -29.04 -6.38
N ILE A 175 6.51 -29.87 -6.26
CA ILE A 175 6.61 -31.28 -5.86
C ILE A 175 7.40 -32.07 -6.92
N VAL A 176 7.10 -31.91 -8.21
CA VAL A 176 7.81 -32.56 -9.31
C VAL A 176 9.28 -32.13 -9.35
N GLY A 177 9.56 -30.84 -9.14
CA GLY A 177 10.92 -30.32 -9.04
C GLY A 177 11.70 -30.93 -7.87
N LEU A 178 11.07 -31.07 -6.71
CA LEU A 178 11.66 -31.76 -5.55
C LEU A 178 11.90 -33.23 -5.82
N LEU A 179 10.92 -33.95 -6.38
CA LEU A 179 11.05 -35.37 -6.73
C LEU A 179 12.16 -35.59 -7.76
N SER A 180 12.30 -34.70 -8.75
CA SER A 180 13.38 -34.74 -9.74
C SER A 180 14.76 -34.52 -9.10
N LEU A 181 14.86 -33.58 -8.17
CA LEU A 181 16.09 -33.32 -7.39
C LEU A 181 16.44 -34.50 -6.48
N VAL A 182 15.46 -35.08 -5.80
CA VAL A 182 15.66 -36.27 -4.96
C VAL A 182 16.04 -37.49 -5.79
N ALA A 183 15.45 -37.68 -6.98
CA ALA A 183 15.79 -38.76 -7.90
C ALA A 183 17.20 -38.61 -8.52
N SER A 184 17.72 -37.38 -8.62
CA SER A 184 19.06 -37.13 -9.13
C SER A 184 20.19 -37.57 -8.18
N LEU A 185 19.93 -37.62 -6.86
CA LEU A 185 20.89 -38.06 -5.84
C LEU A 185 21.32 -39.54 -5.96
N PRO A 186 20.40 -40.53 -6.00
CA PRO A 186 20.77 -41.93 -6.17
C PRO A 186 21.37 -42.18 -7.55
N LEU A 187 20.92 -41.47 -8.59
CA LEU A 187 21.54 -41.54 -9.92
C LEU A 187 23.00 -41.09 -9.86
N PHE A 188 23.30 -39.98 -9.18
CA PHE A 188 24.66 -39.53 -8.94
C PHE A 188 25.48 -40.55 -8.15
N GLY A 189 24.91 -41.13 -7.08
CA GLY A 189 25.57 -42.15 -6.26
C GLY A 189 25.90 -43.44 -7.03
N VAL A 190 24.96 -43.92 -7.86
CA VAL A 190 25.17 -45.11 -8.71
C VAL A 190 26.24 -44.85 -9.77
N ILE A 191 26.23 -43.66 -10.38
CA ILE A 191 27.24 -43.30 -11.37
C ILE A 191 28.61 -43.13 -10.71
N TRP A 192 28.67 -42.53 -9.52
CA TRP A 192 29.90 -42.39 -8.73
C TRP A 192 30.54 -43.74 -8.40
N VAL A 193 29.73 -44.71 -7.95
CA VAL A 193 30.18 -46.07 -7.62
C VAL A 193 30.67 -46.83 -8.86
N LYS A 194 30.07 -46.57 -10.04
CA LYS A 194 30.43 -47.24 -11.30
C LYS A 194 31.72 -46.70 -11.93
N PHE A 195 32.08 -45.43 -11.68
CA PHE A 195 33.24 -44.78 -12.33
C PHE A 195 34.51 -44.70 -11.47
N ASN A 196 34.45 -44.83 -10.14
CA ASN A 196 35.64 -44.73 -9.29
C ASN A 196 36.39 -46.07 -9.14
N LYS A 197 37.48 -46.23 -9.92
CA LYS A 197 38.53 -47.25 -9.67
C LYS A 197 39.83 -46.65 -9.08
N ALA A 198 40.14 -45.36 -9.29
CA ALA A 198 41.25 -44.65 -8.61
C ALA A 198 41.00 -43.13 -8.57
N THR A 199 41.19 -42.49 -7.41
CA THR A 199 40.87 -41.06 -7.18
C THR A 199 41.68 -40.13 -8.08
N THR A 200 41.07 -39.60 -9.12
CA THR A 200 41.64 -38.53 -9.95
C THR A 200 41.38 -37.14 -9.34
N LEU A 201 42.18 -36.13 -9.70
CA LEU A 201 42.04 -34.76 -9.17
C LEU A 201 40.69 -34.13 -9.57
N ALA A 202 40.13 -34.54 -10.72
CA ALA A 202 38.79 -34.17 -11.16
C ALA A 202 37.68 -34.78 -10.28
N GLU A 203 37.85 -36.02 -9.83
CA GLU A 203 36.94 -36.67 -8.87
C GLU A 203 37.01 -36.01 -7.49
N LEU A 204 38.19 -35.57 -7.04
CA LEU A 204 38.33 -34.84 -5.78
C LEU A 204 37.54 -33.52 -5.80
N VAL A 205 37.60 -32.79 -6.92
CA VAL A 205 36.80 -31.58 -7.16
C VAL A 205 35.31 -31.90 -7.23
N ALA A 206 34.89 -32.96 -7.93
CA ALA A 206 33.48 -33.37 -8.00
C ALA A 206 32.92 -33.83 -6.63
N GLY A 207 33.71 -34.54 -5.83
CA GLY A 207 33.37 -34.96 -4.48
C GLY A 207 33.21 -33.78 -3.51
N LEU A 208 33.98 -32.71 -3.69
CA LEU A 208 33.84 -31.44 -2.95
C LEU A 208 32.50 -30.72 -3.23
N TRP A 209 31.88 -30.94 -4.39
CA TRP A 209 30.57 -30.38 -4.72
C TRP A 209 29.40 -31.14 -4.09
N ALA A 210 29.55 -32.43 -3.77
CA ALA A 210 28.49 -33.24 -3.19
C ALA A 210 27.91 -32.67 -1.87
N PRO A 211 28.70 -32.24 -0.87
CA PRO A 211 28.15 -31.62 0.34
C PRO A 211 27.47 -30.28 0.07
N LEU A 212 27.97 -29.47 -0.88
CA LEU A 212 27.32 -28.23 -1.29
C LEU A 212 25.96 -28.49 -1.97
N LEU A 213 25.90 -29.51 -2.83
CA LEU A 213 24.67 -29.95 -3.48
C LEU A 213 23.66 -30.47 -2.43
N ALA A 214 24.13 -31.26 -1.46
CA ALA A 214 23.30 -31.78 -0.36
C ALA A 214 22.71 -30.65 0.50
N VAL A 215 23.50 -29.63 0.85
CA VAL A 215 23.00 -28.45 1.58
C VAL A 215 21.96 -27.69 0.75
N ALA A 216 22.19 -27.51 -0.54
CA ALA A 216 21.23 -26.87 -1.45
C ALA A 216 19.92 -27.68 -1.55
N LEU A 217 20.03 -29.01 -1.64
CA LEU A 217 18.93 -29.96 -1.67
C LEU A 217 18.10 -29.93 -0.40
N VAL A 218 18.73 -29.96 0.78
CA VAL A 218 18.04 -29.82 2.08
C VAL A 218 17.33 -28.48 2.17
N GLY A 219 17.95 -27.40 1.68
CA GLY A 219 17.34 -26.08 1.59
C GLY A 219 16.11 -26.05 0.68
N ALA A 220 16.19 -26.67 -0.51
CA ALA A 220 15.10 -26.79 -1.47
C ALA A 220 13.96 -27.68 -0.94
N ALA A 221 14.29 -28.81 -0.33
CA ALA A 221 13.33 -29.72 0.30
C ALA A 221 12.58 -29.04 1.45
N THR A 222 13.29 -28.33 2.33
CA THR A 222 12.67 -27.58 3.44
C THR A 222 11.73 -26.49 2.92
N GLN A 223 12.11 -25.77 1.86
CA GLN A 223 11.25 -24.75 1.26
C GLN A 223 10.04 -25.36 0.57
N THR A 224 10.20 -26.48 -0.14
CA THR A 224 9.10 -27.20 -0.78
C THR A 224 8.15 -27.79 0.25
N LEU A 225 8.66 -28.36 1.34
CA LEU A 225 7.85 -28.85 2.45
C LEU A 225 7.05 -27.72 3.09
N ARG A 226 7.64 -26.53 3.30
CA ARG A 226 6.91 -25.34 3.78
C ARG A 226 5.86 -24.86 2.76
N LEU A 227 6.16 -24.94 1.47
CA LEU A 227 5.25 -24.61 0.38
C LEU A 227 4.04 -25.56 0.34
N VAL A 228 4.19 -26.80 0.77
CA VAL A 228 3.07 -27.74 0.89
C VAL A 228 2.33 -27.58 2.22
N THR A 229 3.04 -27.41 3.34
CA THR A 229 2.47 -27.52 4.69
C THR A 229 1.94 -26.19 5.27
N VAL A 230 2.60 -25.06 5.02
CA VAL A 230 2.29 -23.80 5.73
C VAL A 230 1.34 -22.93 4.92
N ARG A 231 0.03 -23.19 4.98
CA ARG A 231 -0.96 -22.41 4.20
C ARG A 231 -1.02 -20.94 4.65
N PRO A 232 -1.12 -19.96 3.73
CA PRO A 232 -1.39 -18.58 4.09
C PRO A 232 -2.76 -18.50 4.75
N ARG A 233 -2.85 -17.75 5.84
CA ARG A 233 -4.09 -17.55 6.59
C ARG A 233 -4.27 -16.06 6.87
N MET A 234 -5.50 -15.62 6.75
CA MET A 234 -5.94 -14.28 7.11
C MET A 234 -7.04 -14.41 8.14
N TRP A 235 -6.91 -13.64 9.22
CA TRP A 235 -7.92 -13.47 10.23
C TRP A 235 -8.31 -12.01 10.29
N VAL A 236 -9.58 -11.75 10.53
CA VAL A 236 -10.12 -10.41 10.71
C VAL A 236 -10.68 -10.34 12.12
N THR A 237 -10.02 -9.55 12.98
CA THR A 237 -10.50 -9.24 14.33
C THR A 237 -11.35 -7.97 14.30
N ASP A 238 -11.75 -7.44 15.45
CA ASP A 238 -12.54 -6.21 15.52
C ASP A 238 -11.78 -5.00 14.95
N ASP A 239 -10.48 -4.91 15.25
CA ASP A 239 -9.68 -3.71 15.01
C ASP A 239 -8.52 -3.93 14.03
N GLU A 240 -8.23 -5.17 13.62
CA GLU A 240 -7.10 -5.46 12.73
C GLU A 240 -7.32 -6.64 11.80
N ILE A 241 -6.63 -6.57 10.65
CA ILE A 241 -6.42 -7.70 9.76
C ILE A 241 -5.07 -8.35 10.11
N VAL A 242 -5.09 -9.63 10.44
CA VAL A 242 -3.89 -10.42 10.72
C VAL A 242 -3.64 -11.39 9.57
N ILE A 243 -2.57 -11.18 8.81
CA ILE A 243 -2.13 -12.05 7.71
C ILE A 243 -0.88 -12.81 8.14
N ARG A 244 -0.96 -14.13 8.11
CA ARG A 244 0.21 -15.01 8.29
C ARG A 244 0.47 -15.76 7.00
N ASP A 245 1.62 -15.43 6.40
CA ASP A 245 2.22 -16.21 5.34
C ASP A 245 3.61 -16.65 5.78
N GLY A 246 3.78 -17.93 6.11
CA GLY A 246 5.07 -18.47 6.54
C GLY A 246 6.12 -18.54 5.43
N LEU A 247 5.73 -18.31 4.16
CA LEU A 247 6.65 -18.23 3.02
C LEU A 247 7.19 -16.82 2.83
N LEU A 248 6.30 -15.82 2.71
CA LEU A 248 6.72 -14.44 2.37
C LEU A 248 7.08 -13.60 3.60
N LEU A 249 6.45 -13.86 4.74
CA LEU A 249 6.61 -13.08 5.96
C LEU A 249 7.39 -13.87 7.01
N TRP A 250 8.22 -13.18 7.79
CA TRP A 250 8.94 -13.83 8.90
C TRP A 250 8.14 -13.79 10.21
N LYS A 251 7.21 -12.83 10.34
CA LYS A 251 6.19 -12.73 11.40
C LYS A 251 4.81 -12.45 10.80
N ALA A 252 3.74 -12.60 11.60
CA ALA A 252 2.40 -12.20 11.17
C ALA A 252 2.37 -10.70 10.86
N LEU A 253 1.77 -10.34 9.73
CA LEU A 253 1.48 -8.96 9.37
C LEU A 253 0.16 -8.58 10.04
N ARG A 254 0.20 -7.56 10.90
CA ARG A 254 -0.98 -6.97 11.52
C ARG A 254 -1.21 -5.61 10.88
N ILE A 255 -2.37 -5.43 10.30
CA ILE A 255 -2.79 -4.19 9.64
C ILE A 255 -3.97 -3.67 10.46
N PRO A 256 -3.80 -2.58 11.22
CA PRO A 256 -4.93 -2.00 11.93
C PRO A 256 -5.95 -1.52 10.91
N ARG A 257 -7.22 -1.66 11.26
CA ARG A 257 -8.38 -1.25 10.47
C ARG A 257 -8.25 0.20 9.99
N THR A 258 -7.79 1.08 10.88
CA THR A 258 -7.54 2.51 10.62
C THR A 258 -6.46 2.78 9.58
N ALA A 259 -5.57 1.82 9.28
CA ALA A 259 -4.55 1.97 8.25
C ALA A 259 -5.05 1.56 6.86
N ILE A 260 -6.27 1.03 6.72
CA ILE A 260 -6.84 0.59 5.45
C ILE A 260 -7.68 1.75 4.87
N ALA A 261 -7.41 2.11 3.61
CA ALA A 261 -8.12 3.15 2.87
C ALA A 261 -9.31 2.58 2.09
N ALA A 262 -9.09 1.48 1.36
CA ALA A 262 -10.11 0.86 0.51
C ALA A 262 -9.80 -0.61 0.23
N ILE A 263 -10.83 -1.34 -0.22
CA ILE A 263 -10.77 -2.74 -0.61
C ILE A 263 -11.35 -2.86 -2.01
N HIS A 264 -10.53 -3.31 -2.95
CA HIS A 264 -10.92 -3.52 -4.35
C HIS A 264 -11.02 -5.02 -4.63
N TYR A 265 -11.96 -5.41 -5.48
CA TYR A 265 -12.08 -6.78 -6.01
C TYR A 265 -12.22 -6.74 -7.53
N GLY A 266 -11.54 -7.64 -8.25
CA GLY A 266 -11.49 -7.65 -9.72
C GLY A 266 -10.13 -7.26 -10.30
N GLU A 267 -9.96 -7.41 -11.62
CA GLU A 267 -8.79 -6.91 -12.35
C GLU A 267 -8.99 -5.42 -12.67
N GLU A 268 -8.14 -4.55 -12.14
CA GLU A 268 -8.05 -3.14 -12.60
C GLU A 268 -7.53 -3.09 -14.05
N PRO A 269 -7.98 -2.12 -14.88
CA PRO A 269 -7.60 -1.98 -16.29
C PRO A 269 -6.15 -1.51 -16.53
N GLY A 270 -5.29 -1.50 -15.50
CA GLY A 270 -3.88 -1.11 -15.57
C GLY A 270 -2.94 -2.25 -15.99
N ARG A 271 -3.22 -2.93 -17.11
CA ARG A 271 -2.31 -3.95 -17.68
C ARG A 271 -1.10 -3.27 -18.35
N GLY A 272 -0.27 -2.54 -17.60
CA GLY A 272 0.86 -1.85 -18.23
C GLY A 272 1.94 -1.21 -17.35
N ARG A 273 1.66 -0.74 -16.13
CA ARG A 273 2.68 -0.10 -15.30
C ARG A 273 2.57 -0.52 -13.84
N ILE A 274 3.52 -1.37 -13.42
CA ILE A 274 3.69 -1.73 -12.00
C ILE A 274 4.31 -0.54 -11.28
N GLU A 275 3.47 0.22 -10.58
CA GLU A 275 3.84 1.41 -9.80
C GLU A 275 4.66 1.08 -8.54
N ASP A 276 5.46 2.05 -8.09
CA ASP A 276 6.19 1.95 -6.83
C ASP A 276 5.22 1.90 -5.63
N GLY A 277 5.35 0.88 -4.77
CA GLY A 277 4.55 0.75 -3.55
C GLY A 277 3.49 -0.35 -3.56
N VAL A 278 3.47 -1.22 -4.57
CA VAL A 278 2.61 -2.42 -4.60
C VAL A 278 3.38 -3.64 -4.08
N ALA A 279 2.74 -4.46 -3.23
CA ALA A 279 3.24 -5.77 -2.82
C ALA A 279 2.19 -6.86 -3.02
N HIS A 280 2.64 -7.98 -3.58
CA HIS A 280 1.82 -9.16 -3.83
C HIS A 280 2.08 -10.18 -2.72
N LEU A 281 1.08 -10.42 -1.87
CA LEU A 281 1.17 -11.38 -0.76
C LEU A 281 0.69 -12.78 -1.14
N THR A 282 0.66 -13.08 -2.44
CA THR A 282 0.49 -14.45 -2.95
C THR A 282 1.50 -14.68 -4.07
N PRO A 283 2.40 -15.68 -3.95
CA PRO A 283 3.52 -15.85 -4.88
C PRO A 283 3.14 -16.54 -6.20
N PHE A 284 1.86 -16.73 -6.50
CA PHE A 284 1.40 -17.49 -7.66
C PHE A 284 0.53 -16.62 -8.56
N ARG A 285 0.96 -16.47 -9.82
CA ARG A 285 0.42 -15.60 -10.88
C ARG A 285 -0.98 -16.00 -11.40
N GLU A 286 -1.88 -16.38 -10.52
CA GLU A 286 -3.31 -16.48 -10.86
C GLU A 286 -3.99 -15.20 -10.38
N GLU A 287 -5.08 -14.79 -11.03
CA GLU A 287 -5.76 -13.49 -10.87
C GLU A 287 -5.82 -13.07 -9.38
N LEU A 288 -5.02 -12.03 -9.06
CA LEU A 288 -5.08 -11.36 -7.77
C LEU A 288 -6.43 -10.66 -7.72
N ASN A 289 -7.33 -11.16 -6.89
CA ASN A 289 -8.74 -10.81 -6.95
C ASN A 289 -9.22 -10.00 -5.74
N LEU A 290 -8.30 -9.61 -4.85
CA LEU A 290 -8.54 -8.72 -3.72
C LEU A 290 -7.34 -7.79 -3.51
N THR A 291 -7.57 -6.48 -3.45
CA THR A 291 -6.53 -5.48 -3.23
C THR A 291 -6.89 -4.62 -2.02
N LEU A 292 -6.02 -4.62 -1.01
CA LEU A 292 -6.13 -3.71 0.14
C LEU A 292 -5.26 -2.48 -0.11
N GLN A 293 -5.88 -1.31 -0.18
CA GLN A 293 -5.18 -0.03 -0.27
C GLN A 293 -4.96 0.51 1.15
N MET A 294 -3.74 0.92 1.47
CA MET A 294 -3.35 1.47 2.77
C MET A 294 -3.41 3.01 2.74
N ARG A 295 -3.78 3.64 3.86
CA ARG A 295 -3.78 5.11 4.01
C ARG A 295 -2.36 5.67 3.97
N ASP A 296 -1.47 5.04 4.71
CA ASP A 296 -0.05 5.32 4.75
C ASP A 296 0.78 4.14 4.26
N ALA A 297 1.99 4.42 3.80
CA ALA A 297 2.86 3.35 3.32
C ALA A 297 3.38 2.51 4.49
N ILE A 298 2.97 1.24 4.54
CA ILE A 298 3.35 0.32 5.62
C ILE A 298 4.63 -0.45 5.27
N SER A 299 5.45 -0.73 6.29
CA SER A 299 6.63 -1.59 6.13
C SER A 299 6.26 -3.05 6.39
N LEU A 300 6.41 -3.91 5.38
CA LEU A 300 6.08 -5.32 5.53
C LEU A 300 7.17 -6.08 6.32
N PRO A 301 6.79 -7.03 7.22
CA PRO A 301 7.72 -7.94 7.86
C PRO A 301 8.12 -9.08 6.91
N ALA A 302 8.62 -8.72 5.73
CA ALA A 302 9.01 -9.68 4.71
C ALA A 302 10.35 -10.36 5.05
N ARG A 303 10.51 -11.63 4.66
CA ARG A 303 11.77 -12.36 4.81
C ARG A 303 12.87 -11.78 3.91
N ARG A 304 14.12 -11.85 4.35
CA ARG A 304 15.27 -11.48 3.51
C ARG A 304 15.42 -12.49 2.38
N LEU A 305 15.41 -12.00 1.13
CA LEU A 305 15.56 -12.81 -0.10
C LEU A 305 16.81 -13.72 -0.09
N ARG A 306 17.87 -13.33 0.62
CA ARG A 306 19.15 -14.07 0.70
C ARG A 306 19.08 -15.44 1.40
N TRP A 307 18.14 -15.64 2.35
CA TRP A 307 18.11 -16.83 3.21
C TRP A 307 16.67 -17.35 3.35
N GLY A 308 16.13 -17.95 2.28
CA GLY A 308 14.85 -18.67 2.36
C GLY A 308 13.86 -18.44 1.22
N ASN A 309 14.11 -17.49 0.31
CA ASN A 309 13.19 -17.15 -0.80
C ASN A 309 13.82 -17.23 -2.20
N TRP A 310 15.04 -17.78 -2.35
CA TRP A 310 15.73 -17.91 -3.64
C TRP A 310 14.98 -18.81 -4.63
N PHE A 311 14.27 -19.83 -4.14
CA PHE A 311 13.43 -20.72 -4.96
C PHE A 311 12.32 -19.94 -5.69
N TRP A 312 11.81 -18.86 -5.10
CA TRP A 312 10.80 -18.01 -5.73
C TRP A 312 11.38 -17.11 -6.81
N VAL A 313 12.61 -16.65 -6.63
CA VAL A 313 13.35 -15.95 -7.69
C VAL A 313 13.51 -16.86 -8.90
N MET A 314 13.76 -18.16 -8.69
CA MET A 314 13.81 -19.16 -9.76
C MET A 314 12.47 -19.39 -10.46
N LEU A 315 11.38 -19.51 -9.71
CA LEU A 315 10.03 -19.61 -10.28
C LEU A 315 9.59 -18.32 -10.99
N ALA A 316 10.13 -17.16 -10.60
CA ALA A 316 9.81 -15.85 -11.17
C ALA A 316 10.69 -15.46 -12.38
N LEU A 317 11.89 -16.05 -12.53
CA LEU A 317 12.85 -15.78 -13.61
C LEU A 317 12.34 -16.10 -15.02
N LYS A 318 11.19 -16.80 -15.16
CA LYS A 318 10.52 -16.96 -16.47
C LYS A 318 9.98 -15.64 -17.04
N ASP A 319 9.87 -14.58 -16.24
CA ASP A 319 9.52 -13.24 -16.73
C ASP A 319 10.69 -12.26 -16.55
N LEU A 320 10.86 -11.37 -17.52
CA LEU A 320 11.96 -10.40 -17.63
C LEU A 320 12.04 -9.36 -16.50
N GLU A 321 11.06 -9.28 -15.57
CA GLU A 321 11.04 -8.29 -14.47
C GLU A 321 10.69 -8.86 -13.08
N PRO A 322 11.55 -9.69 -12.47
CA PRO A 322 11.30 -10.37 -11.18
C PRO A 322 11.33 -9.45 -9.94
N GLY A 323 11.50 -8.12 -10.11
CA GLY A 323 11.93 -7.23 -9.02
C GLY A 323 10.85 -6.50 -8.23
N ARG A 324 9.68 -6.20 -8.83
CA ARG A 324 8.86 -5.08 -8.33
C ARG A 324 7.65 -5.44 -7.45
N GLY A 325 7.10 -6.65 -7.52
CA GLY A 325 5.92 -7.05 -6.72
C GLY A 325 6.18 -7.93 -5.50
N ILE A 326 7.39 -8.48 -5.34
CA ILE A 326 7.72 -9.38 -4.23
C ILE A 326 7.92 -8.56 -2.94
N PRO A 327 7.28 -8.92 -1.81
CA PRO A 327 7.46 -8.19 -0.56
C PRO A 327 8.92 -8.24 -0.08
N GLN A 328 9.48 -7.08 0.26
CA GLN A 328 10.86 -6.92 0.73
C GLN A 328 10.91 -6.24 2.10
N GLN A 329 11.87 -6.64 2.94
CA GLN A 329 12.01 -6.09 4.29
C GLN A 329 12.31 -4.59 4.23
N GLY A 330 11.46 -3.78 4.85
CA GLY A 330 11.64 -2.32 4.95
C GLY A 330 11.28 -1.52 3.70
N ARG A 331 10.69 -2.16 2.66
CA ARG A 331 10.10 -1.42 1.54
C ARG A 331 8.71 -0.92 1.96
N PRO A 332 8.42 0.39 1.82
CA PRO A 332 7.09 0.93 2.08
C PRO A 332 6.11 0.45 1.00
N VAL A 333 4.92 0.03 1.42
CA VAL A 333 3.87 -0.53 0.57
C VAL A 333 2.56 0.20 0.85
N ARG A 334 1.93 0.69 -0.22
CA ARG A 334 0.60 1.31 -0.19
C ARG A 334 -0.50 0.37 -0.68
N TRP A 335 -0.17 -0.62 -1.51
CA TRP A 335 -1.15 -1.52 -2.10
C TRP A 335 -0.76 -2.97 -1.83
N LEU A 336 -1.67 -3.72 -1.23
CA LEU A 336 -1.47 -5.12 -0.87
C LEU A 336 -2.42 -6.00 -1.67
N ARG A 337 -1.90 -6.72 -2.66
CA ARG A 337 -2.69 -7.60 -3.52
C ARG A 337 -2.66 -9.04 -3.01
N LEU A 338 -3.84 -9.63 -2.89
CA LEU A 338 -4.12 -10.92 -2.28
C LEU A 338 -5.01 -11.76 -3.20
N ARG A 339 -4.94 -13.08 -3.02
CA ARG A 339 -5.89 -14.01 -3.63
C ARG A 339 -6.79 -14.65 -2.57
N VAL A 340 -8.09 -14.59 -2.80
CA VAL A 340 -9.12 -15.12 -1.91
C VAL A 340 -10.10 -16.00 -2.70
N LYS A 341 -10.62 -17.07 -2.08
CA LYS A 341 -11.51 -18.02 -2.76
C LYS A 341 -12.85 -17.42 -3.16
N GLU A 342 -13.40 -16.55 -2.30
CA GLU A 342 -14.69 -15.88 -2.50
C GLU A 342 -14.45 -14.36 -2.49
N PRO A 343 -13.83 -13.77 -3.53
CA PRO A 343 -13.35 -12.39 -3.50
C PRO A 343 -14.49 -11.39 -3.31
N ARG A 344 -15.61 -11.56 -4.01
CA ARG A 344 -16.79 -10.67 -3.88
C ARG A 344 -17.36 -10.68 -2.46
N ARG A 345 -17.59 -11.87 -1.90
CA ARG A 345 -18.09 -12.02 -0.53
C ARG A 345 -17.10 -11.44 0.48
N VAL A 346 -15.81 -11.77 0.36
CA VAL A 346 -14.81 -11.32 1.31
C VAL A 346 -14.57 -9.81 1.21
N ALA A 347 -14.60 -9.24 0.00
CA ALA A 347 -14.56 -7.79 -0.18
C ALA A 347 -15.77 -7.13 0.47
N ALA A 348 -17.00 -7.62 0.22
CA ALA A 348 -18.21 -7.09 0.83
C ALA A 348 -18.23 -7.24 2.36
N ASP A 349 -17.80 -8.39 2.89
CA ASP A 349 -17.71 -8.63 4.34
C ASP A 349 -16.63 -7.75 4.97
N LEU A 350 -15.48 -7.57 4.33
CA LEU A 350 -14.42 -6.70 4.82
C LEU A 350 -14.80 -5.22 4.70
N ASP A 351 -15.55 -4.84 3.68
CA ASP A 351 -16.04 -3.48 3.50
C ASP A 351 -17.11 -3.13 4.53
N ARG A 352 -18.04 -4.06 4.80
CA ARG A 352 -18.96 -3.97 5.95
C ARG A 352 -18.21 -3.91 7.27
N TRP A 353 -17.15 -4.70 7.41
CA TRP A 353 -16.24 -4.63 8.56
C TRP A 353 -15.40 -3.37 8.57
N LEU A 354 -15.21 -2.62 7.49
CA LEU A 354 -14.60 -1.28 7.53
C LEU A 354 -15.64 -0.21 7.90
N ALA A 355 -16.87 -0.35 7.43
CA ALA A 355 -17.99 0.54 7.70
C ALA A 355 -18.48 0.48 9.16
N ALA A 356 -18.34 -0.64 9.87
CA ALA A 356 -18.81 -0.77 11.25
C ALA A 356 -18.18 0.23 12.28
N ASP A 357 -17.14 0.98 11.89
CA ASP A 357 -16.39 1.97 12.68
C ASP A 357 -17.09 3.32 12.51
N GLU A 358 -17.72 3.57 11.36
CA GLU A 358 -18.55 4.75 11.12
C GLU A 358 -19.80 4.70 12.02
N THR A 359 -20.25 3.50 12.42
CA THR A 359 -21.29 3.30 13.44
C THR A 359 -20.78 3.18 14.88
N LEU A 360 -19.49 2.86 15.09
CA LEU A 360 -18.90 2.66 16.44
C LEU A 360 -18.02 3.82 16.91
N ALA A 361 -17.81 4.84 16.08
CA ALA A 361 -17.18 6.10 16.44
C ALA A 361 -18.04 6.99 17.35
N LEU A 362 -19.00 6.41 18.08
CA LEU A 362 -19.43 6.87 19.41
C LEU A 362 -18.28 6.63 20.42
N LYS A 363 -17.10 7.17 20.15
CA LYS A 363 -16.29 7.69 21.23
C LYS A 363 -16.72 9.13 21.35
N GLU A 364 -17.69 9.37 22.24
CA GLU A 364 -17.79 10.66 22.91
C GLU A 364 -16.36 11.13 23.15
N PRO A 365 -15.90 12.22 22.51
CA PRO A 365 -14.66 12.82 22.95
C PRO A 365 -14.86 13.06 24.43
N ALA A 366 -14.09 12.35 25.26
CA ALA A 366 -14.13 12.56 26.69
C ALA A 366 -14.09 14.08 26.88
N PRO A 367 -15.07 14.68 27.59
CA PRO A 367 -15.17 16.12 27.70
C PRO A 367 -13.78 16.58 28.07
N ALA A 368 -13.13 17.34 27.18
CA ALA A 368 -11.83 17.88 27.51
C ALA A 368 -12.05 18.58 28.84
N GLU A 369 -11.33 18.19 29.88
CA GLU A 369 -11.42 18.90 31.14
C GLU A 369 -10.93 20.31 30.84
N HIS A 370 -11.88 21.22 30.62
CA HIS A 370 -11.67 22.65 30.54
C HIS A 370 -11.36 23.20 31.96
N GLY A 371 -10.81 22.38 32.85
CA GLY A 371 -10.57 22.62 34.27
C GLY A 371 -9.59 23.77 34.58
N HIS A 372 -9.11 24.47 33.55
CA HIS A 372 -8.37 25.74 33.69
C HIS A 372 -9.02 26.94 32.99
N TYR A 373 -10.24 26.82 32.44
CA TYR A 373 -10.87 27.84 31.58
C TYR A 373 -12.32 28.19 31.95
N GLY A 374 -12.86 27.69 33.06
CA GLY A 374 -14.19 28.09 33.58
C GLY A 374 -14.26 29.48 34.21
N GLU A 375 -13.18 30.28 34.15
CA GLU A 375 -13.19 31.67 34.60
C GLU A 375 -13.66 32.57 33.46
N VAL A 376 -14.89 33.06 33.57
CA VAL A 376 -15.45 34.07 32.68
C VAL A 376 -14.73 35.39 32.95
N ILE A 377 -13.91 35.85 32.00
CA ILE A 377 -13.18 37.12 32.13
C ILE A 377 -13.94 38.19 31.36
N THR A 378 -14.36 39.23 32.07
CA THR A 378 -15.06 40.37 31.46
C THR A 378 -14.18 41.61 31.49
N HIS A 379 -13.99 42.21 30.33
CA HIS A 379 -13.31 43.48 30.12
C HIS A 379 -14.33 44.56 29.79
N ARG A 380 -14.15 45.76 30.35
CA ARG A 380 -14.98 46.93 30.07
C ARG A 380 -14.10 48.09 29.68
N GLY A 381 -14.56 48.92 28.77
CA GLY A 381 -13.86 50.13 28.39
C GLY A 381 -14.73 51.12 27.60
N VAL A 382 -14.10 52.21 27.20
CA VAL A 382 -14.66 53.29 26.38
C VAL A 382 -13.59 53.69 25.37
N GLY A 383 -13.97 53.98 24.13
CA GLY A 383 -12.99 54.34 23.12
C GLY A 383 -12.16 53.14 22.62
N GLY A 384 -11.08 53.45 21.92
CA GLY A 384 -10.06 52.48 21.52
C GLY A 384 -9.24 51.96 22.71
N MET A 385 -9.39 50.68 23.05
CA MET A 385 -8.62 50.03 24.11
C MET A 385 -8.02 48.71 23.65
N ARG A 386 -6.89 48.36 24.27
CA ARG A 386 -6.20 47.09 24.03
C ARG A 386 -6.45 46.16 25.21
N VAL A 387 -7.01 45.00 24.93
CA VAL A 387 -7.21 43.91 25.88
C VAL A 387 -6.11 42.87 25.69
N LYS A 388 -5.28 42.70 26.73
CA LYS A 388 -4.22 41.70 26.72
C LYS A 388 -4.76 40.36 27.20
N ILE A 389 -4.84 39.40 26.30
CA ILE A 389 -5.26 38.03 26.64
C ILE A 389 -4.00 37.23 26.97
N LYS A 390 -3.80 36.93 28.26
CA LYS A 390 -2.63 36.18 28.77
C LYS A 390 -2.96 34.69 28.86
N GLY A 391 -1.98 33.84 28.56
CA GLY A 391 -2.09 32.38 28.66
C GLY A 391 -1.86 31.68 27.33
N ARG A 392 -1.46 30.40 27.38
CA ARG A 392 -1.50 29.53 26.20
C ARG A 392 -2.96 29.17 25.96
N LEU A 393 -3.52 29.52 24.81
CA LEU A 393 -4.69 28.82 24.32
C LEU A 393 -4.22 27.59 23.59
N SER A 394 -4.27 26.43 24.24
CA SER A 394 -4.23 25.16 23.52
C SER A 394 -5.48 24.99 22.63
N HIS A 395 -6.60 25.64 22.99
CA HIS A 395 -7.89 25.54 22.30
C HIS A 395 -8.51 26.94 22.11
N PRO A 396 -9.25 27.20 21.02
CA PRO A 396 -9.95 28.47 20.77
C PRO A 396 -10.94 28.85 21.89
N VAL A 397 -11.30 30.13 22.00
CA VAL A 397 -12.23 30.63 23.04
C VAL A 397 -13.38 31.42 22.45
N LEU A 398 -14.49 31.48 23.19
CA LEU A 398 -15.65 32.29 22.84
C LEU A 398 -15.45 33.73 23.35
N ALA A 399 -15.73 34.72 22.49
CA ALA A 399 -15.76 36.12 22.88
C ALA A 399 -17.11 36.74 22.53
N GLU A 400 -17.77 37.28 23.55
CA GLU A 400 -19.04 37.99 23.47
C GLU A 400 -18.76 39.50 23.56
N PHE A 401 -19.25 40.27 22.59
CA PHE A 401 -19.04 41.72 22.47
C PHE A 401 -20.38 42.44 22.61
N VAL A 402 -20.45 43.37 23.55
CA VAL A 402 -21.61 44.24 23.78
C VAL A 402 -21.19 45.69 23.55
N ASN A 403 -21.90 46.37 22.66
CA ASN A 403 -21.72 47.80 22.40
C ASN A 403 -22.86 48.59 23.06
N GLU A 404 -22.57 49.25 24.17
CA GLU A 404 -23.52 50.06 24.94
C GLU A 404 -23.49 51.55 24.52
N GLY A 405 -22.56 51.91 23.65
CA GLY A 405 -22.30 53.29 23.23
C GLY A 405 -22.95 53.70 21.90
N PRO A 406 -22.95 55.02 21.59
CA PRO A 406 -23.15 55.48 20.23
C PRO A 406 -21.99 55.00 19.33
N GLY A 407 -22.25 54.79 18.05
CA GLY A 407 -21.24 54.40 17.06
C GLY A 407 -21.05 52.89 16.88
N THR A 408 -20.10 52.51 16.02
CA THR A 408 -19.81 51.11 15.66
C THR A 408 -18.62 50.59 16.46
N LEU A 409 -18.78 49.45 17.11
CA LEU A 409 -17.68 48.71 17.73
C LEU A 409 -16.97 47.86 16.68
N ARG A 410 -15.65 47.95 16.62
CA ARG A 410 -14.78 47.10 15.79
C ARG A 410 -13.73 46.43 16.65
N ALA A 411 -13.50 45.14 16.43
CA ALA A 411 -12.45 44.42 17.13
C ALA A 411 -11.53 43.63 16.19
N TRP A 412 -10.23 43.69 16.49
CA TRP A 412 -9.19 42.99 15.75
C TRP A 412 -8.32 42.16 16.70
N LEU A 413 -8.04 40.92 16.30
CA LEU A 413 -7.12 40.05 17.02
C LEU A 413 -5.73 40.18 16.38
N ARG A 414 -4.71 40.45 17.21
CA ARG A 414 -3.34 40.79 16.79
C ARG A 414 -2.31 39.87 17.43
N ARG A 415 -1.27 39.53 16.67
CA ARG A 415 -0.10 38.74 17.14
C ARG A 415 0.78 39.54 18.10
N THR A 416 1.04 40.79 17.74
CA THR A 416 1.89 41.71 18.48
C THR A 416 1.07 42.94 18.87
N GLU A 417 1.60 43.74 19.78
CA GLU A 417 0.93 44.92 20.30
C GLU A 417 0.64 45.98 19.22
N PHE A 418 1.46 46.02 18.16
CA PHE A 418 1.43 47.03 17.10
C PHE A 418 1.26 46.47 15.69
N GLY A 419 1.05 45.15 15.54
CA GLY A 419 0.92 44.50 14.23
C GLY A 419 -0.47 44.68 13.61
N GLU A 420 -0.56 44.40 12.31
CA GLU A 420 -1.84 44.23 11.62
C GLU A 420 -2.65 43.10 12.28
N GLY A 421 -3.97 43.31 12.37
CA GLY A 421 -4.88 42.41 13.06
C GLY A 421 -5.94 41.85 12.14
N VAL A 422 -6.38 40.63 12.42
CA VAL A 422 -7.50 40.00 11.72
C VAL A 422 -8.81 40.55 12.31
N PRO A 423 -9.73 41.10 11.49
CA PRO A 423 -11.01 41.58 11.97
C PRO A 423 -11.86 40.41 12.50
N VAL A 424 -12.32 40.54 13.73
CA VAL A 424 -13.08 39.49 14.42
C VAL A 424 -14.57 39.81 14.44
N VAL A 425 -14.92 41.06 14.75
CA VAL A 425 -16.31 41.50 14.89
C VAL A 425 -16.48 42.98 14.54
N GLU A 426 -17.66 43.31 14.02
CA GLU A 426 -18.14 44.68 13.83
C GLU A 426 -19.61 44.73 14.32
N CYS A 427 -19.92 45.63 15.26
CA CYS A 427 -21.25 45.74 15.87
C CYS A 427 -21.73 47.19 15.85
N GLY A 428 -22.91 47.44 15.26
CA GLY A 428 -23.54 48.76 15.28
C GLY A 428 -24.03 49.19 16.67
N PRO A 429 -24.52 50.44 16.81
CA PRO A 429 -25.11 50.91 18.05
C PRO A 429 -26.43 50.19 18.35
N GLY A 430 -26.62 49.74 19.59
CA GLY A 430 -27.84 49.03 20.01
C GLY A 430 -28.01 47.62 19.40
N ALA A 431 -26.98 47.10 18.72
CA ALA A 431 -27.00 45.74 18.18
C ALA A 431 -27.02 44.70 19.30
N THR A 432 -27.58 43.52 19.00
CA THR A 432 -27.52 42.36 19.89
C THR A 432 -26.05 41.98 20.20
N PRO A 433 -25.77 41.36 21.36
CA PRO A 433 -24.43 40.87 21.67
C PRO A 433 -23.88 40.02 20.53
N ALA A 434 -22.73 40.40 19.99
CA ALA A 434 -22.10 39.63 18.93
C ALA A 434 -21.13 38.63 19.54
N THR A 435 -21.26 37.37 19.14
CA THR A 435 -20.46 36.29 19.69
C THR A 435 -19.63 35.65 18.59
N THR A 436 -18.33 35.43 18.84
CA THR A 436 -17.38 34.94 17.83
C THR A 436 -16.28 34.09 18.46
N VAL A 437 -15.70 33.17 17.69
CA VAL A 437 -14.61 32.31 18.15
C VAL A 437 -13.25 32.99 17.89
N LEU A 438 -12.46 33.15 18.95
CA LEU A 438 -11.08 33.63 18.88
C LEU A 438 -10.11 32.45 18.76
N ASN A 439 -9.46 32.33 17.60
CA ASN A 439 -8.50 31.27 17.29
C ASN A 439 -7.13 31.82 16.93
N ASP A 440 -6.05 31.30 17.52
CA ASP A 440 -4.67 31.72 17.21
C ASP A 440 -4.22 31.33 15.79
N ARG A 441 -4.82 30.26 15.22
CA ARG A 441 -4.49 29.80 13.85
C ARG A 441 -4.83 30.83 12.79
N SER A 442 -5.83 31.69 13.01
CA SER A 442 -6.21 32.74 12.06
C SER A 442 -5.14 33.83 11.90
N ILE A 443 -4.17 33.91 12.82
CA ILE A 443 -3.14 34.97 12.80
C ILE A 443 -1.74 34.43 12.56
N SER A 444 -1.38 33.27 13.13
CA SER A 444 0.02 32.81 13.10
C SER A 444 0.20 31.36 12.66
N GLY A 445 -0.88 30.62 12.40
CA GLY A 445 -0.83 29.16 12.13
C GLY A 445 -0.20 28.32 13.25
N LYS A 446 0.16 28.93 14.38
CA LYS A 446 0.87 28.35 15.53
C LYS A 446 0.26 28.91 16.82
N ALA A 447 0.31 28.14 17.89
CA ALA A 447 -0.13 28.59 19.21
C ALA A 447 0.73 29.78 19.71
N LEU A 448 0.08 30.85 20.18
CA LEU A 448 0.76 32.05 20.66
C LEU A 448 0.74 32.10 22.20
N THR A 449 1.83 32.61 22.80
CA THR A 449 1.93 32.78 24.26
C THR A 449 1.39 34.13 24.75
N LYS A 450 1.25 35.10 23.83
CA LYS A 450 0.68 36.43 24.07
C LYS A 450 -0.07 36.86 22.81
N ARG A 451 -1.21 37.51 23.01
CA ARG A 451 -2.04 38.09 21.95
C ARG A 451 -2.79 39.31 22.46
N PHE A 452 -3.21 40.15 21.52
CA PHE A 452 -3.85 41.42 21.82
C PHE A 452 -5.16 41.49 21.05
N LEU A 453 -6.26 41.69 21.77
CA LEU A 453 -7.53 42.05 21.19
C LEU A 453 -7.63 43.58 21.26
N TYR A 454 -7.62 44.23 20.09
CA TYR A 454 -7.84 45.66 20.01
C TYR A 454 -9.32 45.91 19.75
N VAL A 455 -9.97 46.66 20.63
CA VAL A 455 -11.39 47.03 20.54
C VAL A 455 -11.47 48.53 20.37
N GLU A 456 -12.20 48.97 19.36
CA GLU A 456 -12.45 50.38 19.06
C GLU A 456 -13.95 50.60 19.02
N SER A 457 -14.45 51.57 19.80
CA SER A 457 -15.85 51.99 19.77
C SER A 457 -15.91 53.46 20.19
N GLU A 458 -16.89 54.20 19.67
CA GLU A 458 -17.15 55.59 20.07
C GLU A 458 -17.79 55.71 21.47
N GLY A 459 -18.26 54.61 22.06
CA GLY A 459 -18.80 54.61 23.41
C GLY A 459 -18.43 53.41 24.26
N ARG A 460 -19.28 53.09 25.24
CA ARG A 460 -19.02 52.03 26.22
C ARG A 460 -19.13 50.66 25.57
N TRP A 461 -18.20 49.78 25.92
CA TRP A 461 -18.21 48.42 25.44
C TRP A 461 -17.79 47.43 26.52
N THR A 462 -18.30 46.21 26.37
CA THR A 462 -17.98 45.07 27.22
C THR A 462 -17.55 43.90 26.33
N VAL A 463 -16.45 43.23 26.68
CA VAL A 463 -16.01 41.98 26.06
C VAL A 463 -15.90 40.90 27.12
N THR A 464 -16.62 39.81 26.93
CA THR A 464 -16.59 38.64 27.83
C THR A 464 -15.95 37.46 27.11
N ILE A 465 -14.85 36.95 27.67
CA ILE A 465 -14.12 35.78 27.17
C ILE A 465 -14.52 34.58 28.02
N SER A 466 -14.91 33.48 27.36
CA SER A 466 -15.47 32.30 28.02
C SER A 466 -15.27 31.01 27.20
N GLY A 467 -15.72 29.88 27.76
CA GLY A 467 -15.74 28.60 27.06
C GLY A 467 -16.98 28.39 26.18
N PRO A 468 -17.03 27.26 25.46
CA PRO A 468 -18.13 26.90 24.55
C PRO A 468 -19.50 26.79 25.23
N GLU A 469 -19.54 26.52 26.53
CA GLU A 469 -20.76 26.35 27.32
C GLU A 469 -21.67 27.59 27.38
N ARG A 470 -21.16 28.78 27.06
CA ARG A 470 -21.95 30.02 26.99
C ARG A 470 -22.64 30.26 25.65
N ALA A 471 -22.35 29.46 24.62
CA ALA A 471 -23.03 29.59 23.35
C ALA A 471 -24.53 29.24 23.48
N ARG A 472 -25.38 30.01 22.82
CA ARG A 472 -26.84 29.83 22.88
C ARG A 472 -27.24 28.49 22.27
N GLY A 473 -27.93 27.65 23.05
CA GLY A 473 -28.40 26.34 22.60
C GLY A 473 -29.59 26.40 21.64
N PHE A 474 -29.64 25.52 20.64
CA PHE A 474 -30.83 25.28 19.81
C PHE A 474 -30.89 23.83 19.32
N VAL A 475 -32.08 23.33 18.95
CA VAL A 475 -32.30 21.92 18.57
C VAL A 475 -32.80 21.75 17.13
N GLY A 476 -33.66 22.66 16.66
CA GLY A 476 -34.29 22.56 15.34
C GLY A 476 -34.12 23.83 14.52
N SER A 477 -34.62 24.96 15.02
CA SER A 477 -34.50 26.25 14.35
C SER A 477 -33.96 27.32 15.28
N ALA A 478 -33.21 28.27 14.73
CA ALA A 478 -32.73 29.46 15.43
C ALA A 478 -32.76 30.68 14.53
N THR A 479 -32.98 31.85 15.11
CA THR A 479 -32.88 33.14 14.43
C THR A 479 -31.95 34.06 15.20
N GLY A 480 -31.22 34.90 14.49
CA GLY A 480 -30.35 35.90 15.09
C GLY A 480 -29.98 36.99 14.09
N SER A 481 -29.14 37.91 14.55
CA SER A 481 -28.71 39.07 13.76
C SER A 481 -27.22 39.29 13.93
N GLY A 482 -26.51 39.55 12.82
CA GLY A 482 -25.07 39.75 12.85
C GLY A 482 -24.29 38.48 13.18
N THR A 483 -23.10 38.63 13.76
CA THR A 483 -22.22 37.51 14.08
C THR A 483 -22.59 36.85 15.41
N GLU A 484 -22.90 35.55 15.38
CA GLU A 484 -23.29 34.79 16.58
C GLU A 484 -22.72 33.36 16.56
N VAL A 485 -22.52 32.77 17.74
CA VAL A 485 -22.14 31.37 17.91
C VAL A 485 -23.25 30.63 18.66
N LEU A 486 -23.73 29.55 18.07
CA LEU A 486 -24.80 28.70 18.59
C LEU A 486 -24.26 27.32 18.93
N ASN A 487 -24.83 26.69 19.96
CA ASN A 487 -24.59 25.30 20.32
C ASN A 487 -25.75 24.44 19.84
N TYR A 488 -25.51 23.55 18.87
CA TYR A 488 -26.53 22.65 18.37
C TYR A 488 -26.69 21.43 19.28
N GLN A 489 -27.88 21.24 19.85
CA GLN A 489 -28.19 20.19 20.82
C GLN A 489 -29.04 19.05 20.24
N GLY A 490 -29.36 19.11 18.94
CA GLY A 490 -30.13 18.09 18.25
C GLY A 490 -29.29 16.92 17.72
N PRO A 491 -29.95 15.89 17.15
CA PRO A 491 -29.27 14.77 16.47
C PRO A 491 -28.60 15.25 15.17
N PRO A 492 -27.64 14.49 14.59
CA PRO A 492 -27.01 14.88 13.33
C PRO A 492 -28.06 15.18 12.25
N GLY A 493 -27.90 16.31 11.55
CA GLY A 493 -28.87 16.78 10.58
C GLY A 493 -28.30 17.69 9.50
N ILE A 494 -29.15 18.06 8.54
CA ILE A 494 -28.84 18.97 7.45
C ILE A 494 -29.34 20.37 7.83
N GLY A 495 -28.39 21.29 8.01
CA GLY A 495 -28.63 22.69 8.31
C GLY A 495 -28.83 23.51 7.04
N VAL A 496 -29.81 24.41 7.08
CA VAL A 496 -30.04 25.45 6.08
C VAL A 496 -29.94 26.79 6.78
N VAL A 497 -28.96 27.60 6.40
CA VAL A 497 -28.93 29.01 6.78
C VAL A 497 -29.62 29.83 5.70
N THR A 498 -30.48 30.75 6.09
CA THR A 498 -31.20 31.68 5.23
C THR A 498 -31.00 33.10 5.73
N CYS A 499 -30.48 33.98 4.87
CA CYS A 499 -30.48 35.42 5.07
C CYS A 499 -31.61 36.03 4.23
N PRO A 500 -32.73 36.45 4.85
CA PRO A 500 -33.91 36.92 4.12
C PRO A 500 -33.64 38.13 3.23
N SER A 501 -32.71 39.00 3.65
CA SER A 501 -32.32 40.22 2.95
C SER A 501 -31.31 40.00 1.80
N GLY A 502 -30.96 38.76 1.48
CA GLY A 502 -30.02 38.42 0.39
C GLY A 502 -28.56 38.77 0.67
N GLN A 503 -28.23 39.15 1.91
CA GLN A 503 -26.86 39.52 2.28
C GLN A 503 -25.91 38.31 2.30
N ALA A 504 -24.62 38.62 2.17
CA ALA A 504 -23.53 37.66 2.30
C ALA A 504 -23.52 37.04 3.70
N HIS A 505 -23.26 35.73 3.76
CA HIS A 505 -23.09 35.03 5.02
C HIS A 505 -21.97 33.99 4.93
N GLN A 506 -21.30 33.77 6.05
CA GLN A 506 -20.35 32.69 6.26
C GLN A 506 -20.79 31.85 7.45
N VAL A 507 -20.71 30.54 7.31
CA VAL A 507 -20.95 29.59 8.38
C VAL A 507 -19.65 28.85 8.65
N HIS A 508 -19.25 28.82 9.91
CA HIS A 508 -18.13 28.03 10.40
C HIS A 508 -18.65 26.98 11.37
N LEU A 509 -18.13 25.77 11.24
CA LEU A 509 -18.48 24.65 12.09
C LEU A 509 -17.31 24.33 13.02
N TYR A 510 -17.60 24.13 14.30
CA TYR A 510 -16.60 23.82 15.32
C TYR A 510 -17.01 22.58 16.12
N GLY A 511 -16.01 21.82 16.56
CA GLY A 511 -16.19 20.78 17.57
C GLY A 511 -16.46 21.36 18.96
N PRO A 512 -16.75 20.51 19.96
CA PRO A 512 -17.00 20.93 21.34
C PRO A 512 -15.81 21.63 22.00
N ASP A 513 -14.61 21.53 21.43
CA ASP A 513 -13.38 22.21 21.84
C ASP A 513 -13.12 23.52 21.07
N LEU A 514 -14.12 24.01 20.31
CA LEU A 514 -14.05 25.18 19.42
C LEU A 514 -13.01 25.04 18.30
N VAL A 515 -12.51 23.83 18.01
CA VAL A 515 -11.58 23.58 16.91
C VAL A 515 -12.36 23.27 15.63
N ALA A 516 -12.00 23.96 14.55
CA ALA A 516 -12.62 23.72 13.24
C ALA A 516 -12.21 22.35 12.69
N PRO A 517 -13.16 21.54 12.16
CA PRO A 517 -12.84 20.31 11.46
C PRO A 517 -11.94 20.57 10.24
N HIS A 518 -11.00 19.68 9.98
CA HIS A 518 -10.05 19.83 8.88
C HIS A 518 -10.76 19.88 7.51
N GLY A 519 -10.56 20.98 6.77
CA GLY A 519 -11.09 21.17 5.42
C GLY A 519 -12.55 21.66 5.34
N CYS A 520 -13.17 22.00 6.47
CA CYS A 520 -14.55 22.50 6.56
C CYS A 520 -14.64 23.94 7.09
N ASP A 521 -13.70 24.81 6.71
CA ASP A 521 -13.63 26.19 7.23
C ASP A 521 -13.36 27.20 6.11
N PRO A 522 -14.36 28.01 5.70
CA PRO A 522 -15.77 27.98 6.13
C PRO A 522 -16.51 26.75 5.57
N VAL A 523 -17.57 26.29 6.25
CA VAL A 523 -18.42 25.20 5.73
C VAL A 523 -19.34 25.71 4.62
N ALA A 524 -19.78 26.97 4.73
CA ALA A 524 -20.51 27.68 3.68
C ALA A 524 -20.10 29.16 3.66
N SER A 525 -19.95 29.72 2.48
CA SER A 525 -19.67 31.13 2.24
C SER A 525 -20.47 31.59 1.01
N THR A 526 -21.05 32.77 1.07
CA THR A 526 -21.82 33.33 -0.04
C THR A 526 -21.59 34.82 -0.17
N ASP A 527 -21.70 35.32 -1.40
CA ASP A 527 -21.70 36.75 -1.71
C ASP A 527 -23.08 37.40 -1.56
N ALA A 528 -23.08 38.71 -1.39
CA ALA A 528 -24.30 39.50 -1.35
C ALA A 528 -24.94 39.49 -2.74
N HIS A 529 -26.23 39.15 -2.81
CA HIS A 529 -26.97 39.29 -4.05
C HIS A 529 -27.29 40.77 -4.27
N GLY A 530 -26.96 41.30 -5.45
CA GLY A 530 -27.40 42.63 -5.86
C GLY A 530 -28.94 42.70 -5.91
N PRO A 531 -29.53 43.89 -5.69
CA PRO A 531 -30.98 44.05 -5.77
C PRO A 531 -31.48 43.66 -7.16
N LEU A 532 -32.58 42.88 -7.21
CA LEU A 532 -33.26 42.61 -8.48
C LEU A 532 -33.82 43.93 -9.07
N PRO A 533 -34.15 43.96 -10.37
CA PRO A 533 -34.79 45.12 -11.00
C PRO A 533 -36.09 45.57 -10.31
N SER A 534 -36.73 44.68 -9.54
CA SER A 534 -37.92 44.92 -8.71
C SER A 534 -37.63 45.58 -7.36
N GLY A 535 -36.37 45.76 -6.97
CA GLY A 535 -35.97 46.33 -5.68
C GLY A 535 -35.94 45.35 -4.50
N GLU A 536 -36.41 44.11 -4.67
CA GLU A 536 -36.31 43.04 -3.67
C GLU A 536 -35.07 42.16 -3.94
N SER A 537 -34.26 41.89 -2.93
CA SER A 537 -33.16 40.91 -3.05
C SER A 537 -33.67 39.52 -2.68
N PRO A 538 -33.41 38.48 -3.49
CA PRO A 538 -33.81 37.12 -3.16
C PRO A 538 -33.06 36.63 -1.91
N PRO A 539 -33.66 35.73 -1.10
CA PRO A 539 -33.01 35.23 0.09
C PRO A 539 -31.76 34.42 -0.28
N ASN A 540 -30.67 34.68 0.43
CA ASN A 540 -29.43 33.95 0.26
C ASN A 540 -29.44 32.71 1.15
N ARG A 541 -29.14 31.53 0.61
CA ARG A 541 -29.28 30.25 1.31
C ARG A 541 -28.09 29.34 1.08
N SER A 542 -27.63 28.69 2.14
CA SER A 542 -26.60 27.64 2.07
C SER A 542 -27.02 26.41 2.85
N THR A 543 -26.67 25.24 2.32
CA THR A 543 -26.96 23.94 2.95
C THR A 543 -25.66 23.28 3.41
N PHE A 544 -25.65 22.74 4.62
CA PHE A 544 -24.46 22.10 5.19
C PHE A 544 -24.84 21.02 6.22
N ALA A 545 -23.93 20.09 6.43
CA ALA A 545 -24.06 19.01 7.40
C ALA A 545 -23.74 19.50 8.82
N VAL A 546 -24.56 19.13 9.79
CA VAL A 546 -24.45 19.53 11.20
C VAL A 546 -24.31 18.26 12.05
N PRO A 547 -23.11 17.97 12.59
CA PRO A 547 -22.92 16.92 13.58
C PRO A 547 -23.68 17.24 14.88
N ALA A 548 -23.98 16.21 15.66
CA ALA A 548 -24.48 16.39 17.02
C ALA A 548 -23.48 17.18 17.88
N HIS A 549 -23.98 18.09 18.72
CA HIS A 549 -23.16 18.90 19.64
C HIS A 549 -22.15 19.82 18.94
N ALA A 550 -22.35 20.13 17.67
CA ALA A 550 -21.51 21.08 16.95
C ALA A 550 -21.81 22.52 17.37
N LEU A 551 -20.76 23.35 17.37
CA LEU A 551 -20.88 24.79 17.54
C LEU A 551 -20.88 25.46 16.16
N LEU A 552 -21.88 26.28 15.89
CA LEU A 552 -22.05 26.98 14.62
C LEU A 552 -21.80 28.46 14.81
N GLN A 553 -20.82 29.02 14.11
CA GLN A 553 -20.65 30.46 14.01
C GLN A 553 -21.22 30.95 12.69
N VAL A 554 -22.24 31.79 12.76
CA VAL A 554 -22.76 32.51 11.61
C VAL A 554 -22.13 33.90 11.60
N ARG A 555 -21.51 34.29 10.49
CA ARG A 555 -20.98 35.65 10.27
C ARG A 555 -21.77 36.28 9.13
N THR A 556 -22.40 37.40 9.42
CA THR A 556 -23.08 38.24 8.44
C THR A 556 -22.63 39.69 8.62
N ALA A 557 -23.09 40.57 7.72
CA ALA A 557 -22.92 42.01 7.94
C ALA A 557 -23.63 42.45 9.25
N PRO A 558 -23.16 43.55 9.88
CA PRO A 558 -23.77 44.06 11.12
C PRO A 558 -25.26 44.34 10.96
N GLY A 559 -26.09 43.80 11.86
CA GLY A 559 -27.55 43.98 11.83
C GLY A 559 -28.30 43.14 10.80
N ALA A 560 -27.62 42.26 10.05
CA ALA A 560 -28.28 41.36 9.11
C ALA A 560 -28.98 40.21 9.82
N ASP A 561 -30.27 40.03 9.56
CA ASP A 561 -31.03 38.90 10.08
C ASP A 561 -30.69 37.61 9.35
N TRP A 562 -30.64 36.52 10.11
CA TRP A 562 -30.48 35.17 9.58
C TRP A 562 -31.35 34.17 10.36
N ARG A 563 -31.67 33.07 9.68
CA ARG A 563 -32.39 31.93 10.22
C ARG A 563 -31.63 30.66 9.89
N ILE A 564 -31.49 29.76 10.86
CA ILE A 564 -30.99 28.41 10.66
C ILE A 564 -32.13 27.44 10.95
N ASP A 565 -32.35 26.48 10.06
CA ASP A 565 -33.22 25.34 10.28
C ASP A 565 -32.40 24.06 10.07
N VAL A 566 -32.45 23.12 11.01
CA VAL A 566 -31.74 21.84 10.95
C VAL A 566 -32.75 20.71 10.90
N THR A 567 -32.70 19.93 9.82
CA THR A 567 -33.55 18.75 9.61
C THR A 567 -32.74 17.51 9.99
N PRO A 568 -33.19 16.68 10.96
CA PRO A 568 -32.48 15.45 11.34
C PRO A 568 -32.20 14.55 10.14
N LEU A 569 -31.05 13.87 10.12
CA LEU A 569 -30.63 13.06 8.97
C LEU A 569 -31.66 12.00 8.59
N GLU A 570 -32.31 11.36 9.57
CA GLU A 570 -33.37 10.37 9.34
C GLU A 570 -34.57 10.91 8.54
N GLN A 571 -34.83 12.23 8.62
CA GLN A 571 -35.90 12.91 7.89
C GLN A 571 -35.39 13.56 6.59
N ALA A 572 -34.12 13.96 6.58
CA ALA A 572 -33.47 14.62 5.44
C ALA A 572 -32.98 13.62 4.37
N ASP A 573 -32.79 12.36 4.74
CA ASP A 573 -32.26 11.29 3.89
C ASP A 573 -33.40 10.53 3.18
N VAL A 574 -33.33 10.51 1.85
CA VAL A 574 -34.45 10.12 0.97
C VAL A 574 -34.64 8.60 0.87
N ASP A 575 -33.78 7.79 1.51
CA ASP A 575 -33.91 6.32 1.52
C ASP A 575 -35.22 5.83 2.18
N GLY A 576 -35.92 6.69 2.95
CA GLY A 576 -37.26 6.41 3.48
C GLY A 576 -38.43 6.70 2.53
N ALA A 577 -38.24 7.46 1.46
CA ALA A 577 -39.32 8.05 0.65
C ALA A 577 -39.45 7.44 -0.76
N ARG A 578 -39.39 6.11 -0.86
CA ARG A 578 -39.91 5.38 -2.05
C ARG A 578 -41.42 5.54 -2.27
N ALA A 579 -42.11 6.37 -1.48
CA ALA A 579 -43.52 6.67 -1.58
C ALA A 579 -43.76 8.16 -1.87
N ARG A 580 -43.40 8.59 -3.09
CA ARG A 580 -44.02 9.69 -3.89
C ARG A 580 -43.02 10.12 -4.96
N ILE A 581 -42.74 9.21 -5.90
CA ILE A 581 -42.21 9.61 -7.20
C ILE A 581 -43.40 9.53 -8.15
N GLU A 582 -43.99 10.68 -8.43
CA GLU A 582 -44.66 11.01 -9.69
C GLU A 582 -44.68 12.55 -9.75
N GLU A 583 -43.53 13.15 -10.07
CA GLU A 583 -43.44 14.37 -10.90
C GLU A 583 -41.97 14.75 -11.17
N GLN A 584 -41.76 15.31 -12.35
CA GLN A 584 -40.50 15.61 -13.03
C GLN A 584 -39.53 16.52 -12.25
N ASP A 585 -38.22 16.36 -12.51
CA ASP A 585 -37.15 17.37 -12.40
C ASP A 585 -37.02 18.22 -11.11
N ALA A 586 -37.63 17.80 -10.00
CA ALA A 586 -37.56 18.56 -8.75
C ALA A 586 -36.24 18.27 -8.00
N VAL A 587 -35.33 19.25 -8.01
CA VAL A 587 -34.26 19.35 -6.99
C VAL A 587 -34.90 19.16 -5.61
N PRO A 588 -34.36 18.29 -4.74
CA PRO A 588 -34.92 18.07 -3.40
C PRO A 588 -35.11 19.40 -2.67
N PRO A 589 -36.14 19.54 -1.81
CA PRO A 589 -36.33 20.75 -1.03
C PRO A 589 -35.04 21.10 -0.26
N THR A 590 -34.76 22.40 -0.13
CA THR A 590 -33.57 22.89 0.59
C THR A 590 -33.55 22.29 2.00
N GLY A 591 -32.43 21.68 2.41
CA GLY A 591 -32.33 20.98 3.71
C GLY A 591 -32.43 19.45 3.64
N HIS A 592 -32.42 18.87 2.44
CA HIS A 592 -32.34 17.42 2.23
C HIS A 592 -31.01 17.00 1.61
N VAL A 593 -30.65 15.72 1.81
CA VAL A 593 -29.50 15.11 1.15
C VAL A 593 -29.84 14.92 -0.33
N ARG A 594 -29.00 15.43 -1.24
CA ARG A 594 -29.22 15.29 -2.68
C ARG A 594 -28.61 13.97 -3.19
N PRO A 595 -29.42 12.99 -3.62
CA PRO A 595 -28.89 11.76 -4.20
C PRO A 595 -28.34 12.03 -5.61
N PHE A 596 -27.31 11.30 -6.01
CA PHE A 596 -26.85 11.25 -7.40
C PHE A 596 -26.24 9.89 -7.75
N GLU A 597 -26.50 9.41 -8.97
CA GLU A 597 -25.94 8.16 -9.48
C GLU A 597 -24.77 8.42 -10.44
N HIS A 598 -24.99 9.25 -11.48
CA HIS A 598 -23.98 9.48 -12.53
C HIS A 598 -23.38 10.89 -12.50
N SER A 599 -24.19 11.91 -12.29
CA SER A 599 -23.70 13.28 -12.19
C SER A 599 -24.60 14.15 -11.33
N ILE A 600 -24.01 15.18 -10.75
CA ILE A 600 -24.72 16.22 -10.01
C ILE A 600 -23.93 17.52 -10.08
N ALA A 601 -24.64 18.63 -10.22
CA ALA A 601 -24.06 19.96 -10.21
C ALA A 601 -24.82 20.90 -9.27
N GLY A 602 -24.16 21.99 -8.93
CA GLY A 602 -24.75 23.07 -8.15
C GLY A 602 -23.91 24.34 -8.19
N ASP A 603 -24.50 25.41 -7.69
CA ASP A 603 -23.94 26.75 -7.58
C ASP A 603 -23.78 27.20 -6.11
N ARG A 604 -24.09 26.30 -5.17
CA ARG A 604 -24.13 26.54 -3.72
C ARG A 604 -23.67 25.30 -2.96
N THR A 605 -23.31 25.46 -1.70
CA THR A 605 -22.98 24.31 -0.84
C THR A 605 -24.15 23.34 -0.73
N ALA A 606 -23.84 22.05 -0.73
CA ALA A 606 -24.83 20.98 -0.63
C ALA A 606 -24.27 19.76 0.10
N VAL A 607 -25.18 18.97 0.65
CA VAL A 607 -24.89 17.62 1.13
C VAL A 607 -25.41 16.65 0.09
N VAL A 608 -24.54 15.78 -0.41
CA VAL A 608 -24.86 14.86 -1.49
C VAL A 608 -24.58 13.42 -1.07
N ARG A 609 -25.40 12.49 -1.58
CA ARG A 609 -25.23 11.04 -1.39
C ARG A 609 -24.98 10.39 -2.74
N TYR A 610 -23.84 9.71 -2.87
CA TYR A 610 -23.52 8.97 -4.08
C TYR A 610 -24.23 7.60 -4.07
N LEU A 611 -25.07 7.32 -5.06
CA LEU A 611 -25.82 6.07 -5.19
C LEU A 611 -25.25 5.14 -6.29
N GLY A 612 -24.31 5.64 -7.10
CA GLY A 612 -23.69 4.88 -8.17
C GLY A 612 -22.77 3.74 -7.69
N PRO A 613 -22.26 2.92 -8.64
CA PRO A 613 -21.31 1.86 -8.32
C PRO A 613 -19.99 2.45 -7.78
N PRO A 614 -19.25 1.74 -6.89
CA PRO A 614 -17.96 2.24 -6.42
C PRO A 614 -16.99 2.48 -7.59
N GLY A 615 -16.45 3.69 -7.72
CA GLY A 615 -15.68 4.08 -8.90
C GLY A 615 -15.11 5.50 -8.85
N PRO A 616 -14.33 5.89 -9.87
CA PRO A 616 -13.80 7.24 -10.01
C PRO A 616 -14.91 8.23 -10.41
N VAL A 617 -14.99 9.32 -9.66
CA VAL A 617 -15.87 10.46 -9.90
C VAL A 617 -14.97 11.68 -10.02
N LEU A 618 -15.17 12.46 -11.06
CA LEU A 618 -14.46 13.71 -11.27
C LEU A 618 -15.20 14.83 -10.56
N PHE A 619 -14.55 15.44 -9.56
CA PHE A 619 -15.01 16.66 -8.94
C PHE A 619 -14.39 17.84 -9.66
N ARG A 620 -15.26 18.68 -10.24
CA ARG A 620 -14.87 19.98 -10.79
C ARG A 620 -15.42 21.04 -9.87
N SER A 621 -14.53 21.66 -9.14
CA SER A 621 -14.77 22.92 -8.45
C SER A 621 -13.80 23.92 -9.05
N GLY A 622 -14.24 25.15 -9.33
CA GLY A 622 -13.31 26.25 -9.58
C GLY A 622 -12.43 26.54 -8.36
N ASP A 623 -12.14 27.81 -8.10
CA ASP A 623 -11.22 28.22 -7.03
C ASP A 623 -11.89 28.35 -5.64
N ALA A 624 -13.16 27.91 -5.49
CA ALA A 624 -13.98 28.29 -4.34
C ALA A 624 -14.69 27.14 -3.59
N PHE A 625 -14.93 25.98 -4.22
CA PHE A 625 -15.62 24.86 -3.57
C PHE A 625 -14.66 23.74 -3.17
N GLY A 626 -14.75 23.27 -1.94
CA GLY A 626 -14.07 22.07 -1.46
C GLY A 626 -15.03 20.87 -1.38
N LEU A 627 -14.46 19.68 -1.18
CA LEU A 627 -15.24 18.47 -0.99
C LEU A 627 -14.71 17.65 0.19
N VAL A 628 -15.62 17.23 1.06
CA VAL A 628 -15.31 16.49 2.29
C VAL A 628 -16.22 15.27 2.40
N HIS A 629 -15.64 14.14 2.81
CA HIS A 629 -16.37 12.91 3.14
C HIS A 629 -16.89 12.96 4.58
N LEU A 630 -18.16 12.62 4.76
CA LEU A 630 -18.85 12.58 6.05
C LEU A 630 -19.05 11.13 6.50
N ASP A 631 -19.07 10.90 7.81
CA ASP A 631 -19.57 9.65 8.38
C ASP A 631 -21.09 9.67 8.59
N ALA A 632 -21.64 8.60 9.18
CA ALA A 632 -23.05 8.48 9.52
C ALA A 632 -23.52 9.51 10.57
N ALA A 633 -22.61 10.08 11.36
CA ALA A 633 -22.89 11.15 12.32
C ALA A 633 -22.66 12.55 11.71
N LEU A 634 -22.52 12.63 10.38
CA LEU A 634 -22.23 13.85 9.61
C LEU A 634 -20.93 14.55 10.01
N THR A 635 -20.02 13.83 10.67
CA THR A 635 -18.72 14.36 11.06
C THR A 635 -17.75 14.28 9.88
N PRO A 636 -17.01 15.37 9.58
CA PRO A 636 -15.94 15.36 8.58
C PRO A 636 -14.86 14.31 8.88
N VAL A 637 -14.77 13.28 8.04
CA VAL A 637 -13.75 12.22 8.17
C VAL A 637 -12.50 12.56 7.37
N ARG A 638 -12.68 13.12 6.17
CA ARG A 638 -11.58 13.35 5.22
C ARG A 638 -11.91 14.43 4.20
N THR A 639 -10.98 15.35 3.99
CA THR A 639 -10.98 16.25 2.83
C THR A 639 -10.62 15.47 1.57
N LEU A 640 -11.54 15.41 0.60
CA LEU A 640 -11.36 14.72 -0.68
C LEU A 640 -10.79 15.66 -1.75
N SER A 641 -11.21 16.93 -1.74
CA SER A 641 -10.66 17.97 -2.61
C SER A 641 -10.59 19.30 -1.85
N LEU A 642 -9.50 20.03 -2.07
CA LEU A 642 -9.34 21.42 -1.66
C LEU A 642 -9.92 22.32 -2.76
N PRO A 643 -10.26 23.59 -2.49
CA PRO A 643 -10.85 24.51 -3.47
C PRO A 643 -9.87 24.95 -4.56
N TYR A 644 -9.36 23.99 -5.35
CA TYR A 644 -8.42 24.19 -6.45
C TYR A 644 -8.53 23.06 -7.48
N GLY A 645 -9.14 23.37 -8.63
CA GLY A 645 -9.07 22.58 -9.85
C GLY A 645 -9.85 21.27 -9.86
N GLU A 646 -9.70 20.52 -10.96
CA GLU A 646 -10.35 19.23 -11.14
C GLU A 646 -9.63 18.15 -10.31
N THR A 647 -10.40 17.39 -9.54
CA THR A 647 -9.87 16.31 -8.70
C THR A 647 -10.64 15.02 -8.99
N GLU A 648 -9.94 13.98 -9.43
CA GLU A 648 -10.50 12.65 -9.49
C GLU A 648 -10.52 12.03 -8.09
N ILE A 649 -11.72 11.64 -7.64
CA ILE A 649 -11.96 11.07 -6.32
C ILE A 649 -12.63 9.71 -6.48
N HIS A 650 -12.27 8.75 -5.62
CA HIS A 650 -12.91 7.44 -5.63
C HIS A 650 -14.02 7.41 -4.58
N LEU A 651 -15.26 7.27 -5.03
CA LEU A 651 -16.44 7.24 -4.17
C LEU A 651 -16.94 5.81 -4.01
N ARG A 652 -17.43 5.51 -2.80
CA ARG A 652 -18.12 4.24 -2.49
C ARG A 652 -19.62 4.47 -2.63
N SER A 653 -20.35 3.43 -3.03
CA SER A 653 -21.82 3.48 -3.02
C SER A 653 -22.33 3.88 -1.61
N HIS A 654 -23.33 4.76 -1.58
CA HIS A 654 -23.90 5.43 -0.42
C HIS A 654 -22.97 6.39 0.35
N ALA A 655 -21.83 6.82 -0.21
CA ALA A 655 -20.97 7.81 0.42
C ALA A 655 -21.69 9.15 0.61
N LEU A 656 -21.60 9.71 1.83
CA LEU A 656 -22.11 11.04 2.17
C LEU A 656 -20.99 12.07 2.01
N LEU A 657 -21.28 13.16 1.30
CA LEU A 657 -20.32 14.19 0.98
C LEU A 657 -20.87 15.58 1.33
N GLN A 658 -20.01 16.43 1.89
CA GLN A 658 -20.26 17.87 2.04
C GLN A 658 -19.45 18.62 1.00
N ILE A 659 -20.12 19.49 0.25
CA ILE A 659 -19.49 20.47 -0.62
C ILE A 659 -19.33 21.74 0.21
N THR A 660 -18.09 22.13 0.48
CA THR A 660 -17.73 23.24 1.38
C THR A 660 -17.34 24.48 0.57
N GLY A 661 -17.32 25.65 1.21
CA GLY A 661 -16.80 26.87 0.60
C GLY A 661 -17.85 27.74 -0.09
N GLY A 662 -17.48 28.27 -1.26
CA GLY A 662 -17.90 29.59 -1.74
C GLY A 662 -18.74 29.64 -3.03
N GLU A 663 -18.23 30.40 -4.00
CA GLU A 663 -18.93 30.97 -5.16
C GLU A 663 -18.66 30.22 -6.47
N GLY A 664 -19.53 30.42 -7.46
CA GLY A 664 -19.40 29.81 -8.80
C GLY A 664 -20.18 28.50 -8.90
N THR A 665 -19.69 27.56 -9.71
CA THR A 665 -20.36 26.27 -9.93
C THR A 665 -19.43 25.11 -9.63
N TRP A 666 -20.01 24.01 -9.18
CA TRP A 666 -19.33 22.74 -9.01
C TRP A 666 -20.10 21.61 -9.70
N SER A 667 -19.40 20.55 -10.07
CA SER A 667 -19.99 19.33 -10.61
C SER A 667 -19.23 18.08 -10.14
N LEU A 668 -19.98 17.02 -9.86
CA LEU A 668 -19.49 15.65 -9.70
C LEU A 668 -19.99 14.84 -10.89
N GLU A 669 -19.10 14.15 -11.58
CA GLU A 669 -19.45 13.31 -12.74
C GLU A 669 -18.69 11.99 -12.69
N GLU A 670 -19.40 10.87 -12.80
CA GLU A 670 -18.82 9.54 -12.89
C GLU A 670 -18.01 9.42 -14.18
N VAL A 671 -16.72 9.10 -14.04
CA VAL A 671 -15.82 8.96 -15.19
C VAL A 671 -16.12 7.61 -15.84
N HIS A 672 -16.89 7.65 -16.93
CA HIS A 672 -17.05 6.49 -17.80
C HIS A 672 -15.80 6.38 -18.67
N ASP A 673 -15.21 5.19 -18.71
CA ASP A 673 -14.19 4.85 -19.72
C ASP A 673 -14.80 5.10 -21.11
N LEU A 674 -14.50 6.25 -21.72
CA LEU A 674 -14.72 6.50 -23.15
C LEU A 674 -13.75 5.62 -23.94
N VAL A 675 -14.05 4.33 -23.98
CA VAL A 675 -13.50 3.38 -24.96
C VAL A 675 -14.67 2.68 -25.62
N THR A 676 -15.44 3.44 -26.39
CA THR A 676 -16.16 2.91 -27.56
C THR A 676 -16.35 4.04 -28.55
N GLY A 677 -15.77 3.90 -29.75
CA GLY A 677 -16.20 4.65 -30.94
C GLY A 677 -15.14 5.51 -31.63
N SER A 678 -14.08 4.91 -32.18
CA SER A 678 -13.43 5.44 -33.41
C SER A 678 -12.50 4.44 -34.11
N GLU A 679 -12.82 3.15 -34.17
CA GLU A 679 -12.23 2.28 -35.20
C GLU A 679 -13.31 1.34 -35.75
N GLY A 680 -13.87 1.72 -36.90
CA GLY A 680 -14.77 0.85 -37.64
C GLY A 680 -15.72 1.62 -38.55
N GLU A 681 -15.36 1.67 -39.82
CA GLU A 681 -16.21 1.81 -41.01
C GLU A 681 -16.20 3.12 -41.80
N LEU A 682 -16.21 2.89 -43.12
CA LEU A 682 -16.11 3.76 -44.30
C LEU A 682 -14.69 4.20 -44.70
N GLN A 683 -14.16 3.90 -45.89
CA GLN A 683 -14.70 3.26 -47.09
C GLN A 683 -13.53 3.06 -48.09
N ARG A 684 -13.50 1.91 -48.77
CA ARG A 684 -13.10 1.75 -50.19
C ARG A 684 -14.03 0.68 -50.76
N PRO A 685 -14.43 0.73 -52.03
CA PRO A 685 -13.74 1.34 -53.17
C PRO A 685 -14.12 2.79 -53.46
#